data_AF-K3WKH9-F1
#
_entry.id   AF-K3WKH9-F1
#
_cell.length_a   1.000
_cell.length_b   1.000
_cell.length_c   1.000
_cell.angle_alpha   90.00
_cell.angle_beta   90.00
_cell.angle_gamma   90.00
#
_symmetry.space_group_name_H-M   'P 1'
#
loop_
_entity.id
_entity.type
_entity.pdbx_description
1 polymer ?
#
loop_
_entity_poly.entity_id
_entity_poly.type
_entity_poly.pdbx_seq_one_letter_code
_entity_poly.pdbx_strand_id
1 'polypeptide(L)'
;MSKIPTVQKQLKHAKTSSTRGASLLGKGGSPEREFDATKNAATTSSTAMPRSHYEHDKRLTRKKSIDEQHECTSDDDASLVLDMPLAEQVEKFHPELLPLLHPHSLPDQHHSWKLDDVVDAVKLSFFLQDRLLCLPELNRNSPCYSARSIVLLYTKIKYLESFAPEQIAEYAGVGQQEYDEVRLLHQLKNVSSNAEMFSRLATLLHIPCHGDMWNEIIKFVACALPFAEQTESLLIRGSDERSVLCPSAKTNKYNGSTVPLSTDIARASCTCSSITLEGFQRCEKLRQELLLNSLSINPNSQSATEYFDAKMADVRHRIASSLGVTDLVQDGTIHVLLTPSGTDAELLATSAAFARMFSGLESLGGGSTRKKITSIISAQGEIGRGSASASGGKHFSELTPSGEPAVPGEPLRRYPTELVDVLELHGRDDDGNIKCIDEYVFQTVTRLLEDSEGPSVVLLHVVMGSKTGFNSPTMEIVDLLAATYPNRLLVVVDACQMRVNLRAFREFSAKGYITLVTGSKFFGGAPFCGAVLMPIRCVYEMETTAVEEHAELCHPLGLEDYFSKYEFPACMKHVRARLGRSNQFMNVGLLLRWESALAHMEPYAAIPHASVDAICRTYVTRTKQQLQSAKCPLRNQHS
;
A
#
# COMPACT_ATOMS: atom_id res chain seq x y z
N MET A 1 -21.17 -22.28 -3.64
CA MET A 1 -20.98 -23.17 -4.79
C MET A 1 -19.48 -23.24 -5.11
N SER A 2 -18.98 -24.47 -5.20
CA SER A 2 -17.65 -24.98 -5.63
C SER A 2 -16.37 -24.16 -5.45
N LYS A 3 -15.46 -24.74 -4.67
CA LYS A 3 -14.06 -24.36 -4.38
C LYS A 3 -13.19 -24.28 -5.65
N ILE A 4 -12.35 -23.26 -5.74
CA ILE A 4 -11.36 -23.02 -6.80
C ILE A 4 -10.15 -23.97 -6.62
N PRO A 5 -9.79 -24.85 -7.57
CA PRO A 5 -8.74 -25.87 -7.39
C PRO A 5 -7.28 -25.43 -7.66
N THR A 6 -7.00 -24.14 -7.81
CA THR A 6 -5.72 -23.68 -8.39
C THR A 6 -4.53 -23.72 -7.41
N VAL A 7 -4.76 -23.70 -6.10
CA VAL A 7 -3.70 -23.57 -5.08
C VAL A 7 -2.98 -24.90 -4.77
N GLN A 8 -3.64 -26.05 -4.92
CA GLN A 8 -3.04 -27.35 -4.54
C GLN A 8 -1.97 -27.87 -5.51
N LYS A 9 -1.94 -27.40 -6.76
CA LYS A 9 -0.95 -27.87 -7.75
C LYS A 9 0.44 -27.25 -7.56
N GLN A 10 0.55 -26.12 -6.87
CA GLN A 10 1.82 -25.41 -6.64
C GLN A 10 2.68 -26.00 -5.50
N LEU A 11 2.08 -26.77 -4.58
CA LEU A 11 2.73 -27.24 -3.35
C LEU A 11 3.65 -28.47 -3.52
N LYS A 12 3.67 -29.15 -4.67
CA LYS A 12 4.44 -30.41 -4.83
C LYS A 12 5.87 -30.25 -5.38
N HIS A 13 6.26 -29.07 -5.89
CA HIS A 13 7.53 -28.94 -6.62
C HIS A 13 8.66 -28.16 -5.91
N ALA A 14 8.42 -27.56 -4.75
CA ALA A 14 9.45 -26.78 -4.02
C ALA A 14 10.35 -27.59 -3.06
N LYS A 15 10.22 -28.93 -3.04
CA LYS A 15 11.00 -29.82 -2.14
C LYS A 15 12.24 -30.40 -2.81
N THR A 16 13.10 -29.62 -3.44
CA THR A 16 14.48 -30.05 -3.75
C THR A 16 15.31 -28.89 -4.27
N SER A 17 16.07 -28.23 -3.39
CA SER A 17 17.50 -27.90 -3.62
C SER A 17 17.93 -26.81 -2.64
N SER A 18 18.67 -27.21 -1.61
CA SER A 18 19.52 -26.32 -0.82
C SER A 18 20.98 -26.63 -1.11
N THR A 19 21.83 -25.63 -0.85
CA THR A 19 23.27 -25.65 -0.51
C THR A 19 24.30 -25.17 -1.53
N ARG A 20 25.23 -24.37 -0.95
CA ARG A 20 26.57 -23.88 -1.39
C ARG A 20 26.56 -22.61 -2.24
N GLY A 21 27.39 -21.60 -1.99
CA GLY A 21 28.56 -21.46 -1.11
C GLY A 21 28.99 -20.00 -0.98
N ALA A 22 29.96 -19.78 -0.10
CA ALA A 22 30.37 -18.50 0.47
C ALA A 22 31.51 -17.77 -0.29
N SER A 23 31.76 -16.52 0.15
CA SER A 23 33.08 -15.83 0.20
C SER A 23 33.47 -15.08 -1.11
N LEU A 24 34.14 -13.91 -1.19
CA LEU A 24 35.07 -13.12 -0.35
C LEU A 24 35.18 -11.66 -0.87
N LEU A 25 35.18 -10.68 0.05
CA LEU A 25 36.13 -9.56 0.26
C LEU A 25 36.65 -8.63 -0.87
N GLY A 26 36.72 -7.33 -0.53
CA GLY A 26 37.72 -6.34 -1.00
C GLY A 26 37.11 -4.97 -1.33
N LYS A 27 36.94 -4.03 -0.39
CA LYS A 27 37.87 -3.00 0.12
C LYS A 27 38.53 -2.08 -0.92
N GLY A 28 38.34 -0.77 -0.71
CA GLY A 28 39.12 0.35 -1.25
C GLY A 28 38.24 1.28 -2.09
N GLY A 29 38.15 2.58 -1.89
CA GLY A 29 38.85 3.53 -1.04
C GLY A 29 38.50 4.92 -1.59
N SER A 30 38.13 5.83 -0.71
CA SER A 30 37.89 7.27 -0.99
C SER A 30 39.17 7.94 -1.54
N PRO A 31 39.10 9.15 -2.13
CA PRO A 31 38.90 10.34 -1.31
C PRO A 31 38.05 11.47 -1.92
N GLU A 32 37.61 12.28 -0.97
CA GLU A 32 37.00 13.60 -1.04
C GLU A 32 37.73 14.59 -1.95
N ARG A 33 36.98 15.56 -2.47
CA ARG A 33 37.40 16.97 -2.57
C ARG A 33 36.19 17.90 -2.46
N GLU A 34 36.21 18.70 -1.40
CA GLU A 34 35.43 19.92 -1.20
C GLU A 34 35.70 20.94 -2.32
N PHE A 35 34.68 21.69 -2.71
CA PHE A 35 34.85 23.10 -3.08
C PHE A 35 33.59 23.90 -2.72
N ASP A 36 33.87 25.08 -2.18
CA ASP A 36 33.01 25.96 -1.42
C ASP A 36 32.19 26.93 -2.31
N ALA A 37 31.22 27.55 -1.64
CA ALA A 37 30.17 28.48 -2.03
C ALA A 37 30.42 29.50 -3.17
N THR A 38 29.32 29.94 -3.84
CA THR A 38 28.77 31.30 -3.65
C THR A 38 27.46 31.58 -4.42
N LYS A 39 26.51 32.15 -3.65
CA LYS A 39 25.46 33.14 -3.94
C LYS A 39 25.21 33.57 -5.41
N ASN A 40 23.93 33.61 -5.80
CA ASN A 40 23.28 34.87 -6.19
C ASN A 40 21.75 34.78 -6.16
N ALA A 41 21.15 35.77 -5.50
CA ALA A 41 19.73 36.07 -5.50
C ALA A 41 19.45 37.12 -6.59
N ALA A 42 18.31 37.00 -7.29
CA ALA A 42 17.69 38.13 -7.97
C ALA A 42 16.18 37.93 -8.03
N THR A 43 15.50 38.84 -7.35
CA THR A 43 14.09 39.20 -7.41
C THR A 43 13.69 39.70 -8.79
N THR A 44 12.45 39.43 -9.23
CA THR A 44 11.63 40.43 -9.94
C THR A 44 10.15 40.08 -9.81
N SER A 45 9.41 41.09 -9.40
CA SER A 45 7.96 41.19 -9.34
C SER A 45 7.38 41.58 -10.70
N SER A 46 6.16 41.12 -11.01
CA SER A 46 5.25 41.90 -11.86
C SER A 46 3.80 41.49 -11.58
N THR A 47 3.02 42.49 -11.18
CA THR A 47 1.58 42.50 -10.96
C THR A 47 0.89 43.12 -12.18
N ALA A 48 -0.23 42.54 -12.67
CA ALA A 48 -1.36 43.27 -13.27
C ALA A 48 -2.55 42.32 -13.62
N MET A 49 -3.56 42.29 -12.71
CA MET A 49 -5.01 42.60 -12.86
C MET A 49 -5.81 42.31 -14.18
N PRO A 50 -7.17 42.23 -14.08
CA PRO A 50 -7.98 41.15 -14.66
C PRO A 50 -8.90 41.58 -15.80
N ARG A 51 -9.52 40.62 -16.49
CA ARG A 51 -10.66 40.87 -17.39
C ARG A 51 -11.90 40.10 -16.93
N SER A 52 -12.93 40.88 -16.63
CA SER A 52 -14.33 40.52 -16.49
C SER A 52 -14.91 40.03 -17.82
N HIS A 53 -15.82 39.06 -17.79
CA HIS A 53 -17.07 39.14 -18.54
C HIS A 53 -18.16 38.28 -17.86
N TYR A 54 -19.26 38.97 -17.54
CA TYR A 54 -20.59 38.44 -17.30
C TYR A 54 -21.10 37.74 -18.58
N GLU A 55 -21.80 36.60 -18.45
CA GLU A 55 -23.12 36.43 -19.10
C GLU A 55 -23.89 35.17 -18.61
N HIS A 56 -25.12 35.46 -18.16
CA HIS A 56 -26.38 34.70 -18.15
C HIS A 56 -26.44 33.16 -18.15
N ASP A 57 -26.78 32.64 -16.96
CA ASP A 57 -28.07 32.04 -16.60
C ASP A 57 -28.98 31.47 -17.71
N LYS A 58 -29.19 30.14 -17.70
CA LYS A 58 -30.47 29.49 -18.04
C LYS A 58 -30.51 28.05 -17.50
N ARG A 59 -31.10 27.91 -16.30
CA ARG A 59 -31.61 26.64 -15.76
C ARG A 59 -32.78 26.14 -16.63
N LEU A 60 -32.68 24.92 -17.13
CA LEU A 60 -33.83 24.14 -17.59
C LEU A 60 -33.94 22.86 -16.76
N THR A 61 -34.89 22.91 -15.83
CA THR A 61 -35.43 21.77 -15.09
C THR A 61 -36.10 20.78 -16.04
N ARG A 62 -35.67 19.52 -16.04
CA ARG A 62 -36.45 18.42 -16.62
C ARG A 62 -36.60 17.31 -15.59
N LYS A 63 -37.75 17.33 -14.90
CA LYS A 63 -38.32 16.15 -14.25
C LYS A 63 -38.67 15.14 -15.35
N LYS A 64 -38.22 13.90 -15.22
CA LYS A 64 -38.92 12.75 -15.79
C LYS A 64 -39.02 11.65 -14.75
N SER A 65 -40.24 11.17 -14.60
CA SER A 65 -40.71 10.09 -13.75
C SER A 65 -40.10 8.77 -14.17
N ILE A 66 -39.78 7.97 -13.16
CA ILE A 66 -39.55 6.53 -13.24
C ILE A 66 -40.92 5.88 -13.40
N ASP A 67 -41.11 5.10 -14.47
CA ASP A 67 -41.78 3.79 -14.42
C ASP A 67 -41.63 3.08 -15.78
N GLU A 68 -41.09 1.86 -15.68
CA GLU A 68 -41.28 0.64 -16.46
C GLU A 68 -41.41 0.71 -18.00
N GLN A 69 -40.45 0.09 -18.70
CA GLN A 69 -40.74 -1.07 -19.55
C GLN A 69 -39.43 -1.78 -19.98
N HIS A 70 -39.32 -3.04 -19.54
CA HIS A 70 -38.41 -4.04 -20.09
C HIS A 70 -38.89 -4.41 -21.50
N GLU A 71 -38.13 -4.08 -22.53
CA GLU A 71 -38.26 -4.70 -23.85
C GLU A 71 -36.93 -4.65 -24.62
N CYS A 72 -36.38 -5.84 -24.87
CA CYS A 72 -35.46 -6.25 -25.94
C CYS A 72 -34.52 -5.18 -26.56
N THR A 73 -33.31 -5.03 -26.03
CA THR A 73 -32.21 -4.27 -26.67
C THR A 73 -30.98 -5.15 -26.82
N SER A 74 -30.82 -5.81 -27.96
CA SER A 74 -29.54 -6.46 -28.33
C SER A 74 -28.86 -5.83 -29.54
N ASP A 75 -29.59 -5.09 -30.39
CA ASP A 75 -29.02 -4.49 -31.61
C ASP A 75 -28.89 -2.95 -31.55
N ASP A 76 -29.70 -2.26 -30.75
CA ASP A 76 -29.63 -0.79 -30.64
C ASP A 76 -28.42 -0.29 -29.81
N ASP A 77 -27.98 -1.06 -28.81
CA ASP A 77 -26.90 -0.67 -27.90
C ASP A 77 -25.51 -0.72 -28.57
N ALA A 78 -25.31 -1.63 -29.53
CA ALA A 78 -24.07 -1.74 -30.31
C ALA A 78 -23.86 -0.56 -31.28
N SER A 79 -24.95 0.06 -31.75
CA SER A 79 -24.89 1.23 -32.62
C SER A 79 -24.54 2.51 -31.87
N LEU A 80 -24.91 2.62 -30.58
CA LEU A 80 -24.63 3.77 -29.72
C LEU A 80 -23.17 3.86 -29.24
N VAL A 81 -22.46 2.72 -29.15
CA VAL A 81 -21.03 2.69 -28.76
C VAL A 81 -20.12 3.21 -29.87
N LEU A 82 -20.49 3.03 -31.14
CA LEU A 82 -19.70 3.43 -32.31
C LEU A 82 -19.55 4.95 -32.47
N ASP A 83 -20.51 5.74 -31.99
CA ASP A 83 -20.51 7.21 -32.08
C ASP A 83 -20.01 7.90 -30.80
N MET A 84 -19.64 7.13 -29.77
CA MET A 84 -19.17 7.67 -28.49
C MET A 84 -17.72 8.21 -28.60
N PRO A 85 -17.42 9.43 -28.12
CA PRO A 85 -16.05 9.94 -28.08
C PRO A 85 -15.11 8.99 -27.34
N LEU A 86 -13.87 8.86 -27.82
CA LEU A 86 -12.88 7.93 -27.24
C LEU A 86 -12.72 8.10 -25.71
N ALA A 87 -12.74 9.33 -25.21
CA ALA A 87 -12.63 9.59 -23.77
C ALA A 87 -13.79 9.01 -22.96
N GLU A 88 -15.02 9.08 -23.49
CA GLU A 88 -16.21 8.50 -22.86
C GLU A 88 -16.17 6.96 -22.93
N GLN A 89 -15.68 6.40 -24.05
CA GLN A 89 -15.46 4.96 -24.15
C GLN A 89 -14.42 4.47 -23.12
N VAL A 90 -13.30 5.20 -22.98
CA VAL A 90 -12.28 4.86 -21.99
C VAL A 90 -12.84 4.96 -20.58
N GLU A 91 -13.57 6.03 -20.24
CA GLU A 91 -14.20 6.17 -18.93
C GLU A 91 -15.17 5.02 -18.61
N LYS A 92 -15.91 4.55 -19.62
CA LYS A 92 -16.89 3.47 -19.47
C LYS A 92 -16.25 2.09 -19.32
N PHE A 93 -15.25 1.77 -20.15
CA PHE A 93 -14.74 0.39 -20.28
C PHE A 93 -13.35 0.18 -19.66
N HIS A 94 -12.49 1.18 -19.74
CA HIS A 94 -11.08 1.11 -19.34
C HIS A 94 -10.62 2.37 -18.59
N PRO A 95 -11.28 2.75 -17.48
CA PRO A 95 -11.01 4.01 -16.79
C PRO A 95 -9.57 4.14 -16.27
N GLU A 96 -8.86 3.02 -16.11
CA GLU A 96 -7.42 2.97 -15.83
C GLU A 96 -6.54 3.64 -16.90
N LEU A 97 -7.02 3.75 -18.15
CA LEU A 97 -6.30 4.41 -19.24
C LEU A 97 -6.57 5.93 -19.30
N LEU A 98 -7.55 6.45 -18.55
CA LEU A 98 -7.89 7.88 -18.56
C LEU A 98 -6.70 8.81 -18.28
N PRO A 99 -5.82 8.56 -17.29
CA PRO A 99 -4.68 9.46 -17.03
C PRO A 99 -3.67 9.54 -18.18
N LEU A 100 -3.66 8.54 -19.06
CA LEU A 100 -2.78 8.49 -20.22
C LEU A 100 -3.35 9.23 -21.43
N LEU A 101 -4.66 9.49 -21.45
CA LEU A 101 -5.31 10.28 -22.48
C LEU A 101 -4.99 11.77 -22.30
N HIS A 102 -4.06 12.29 -23.09
CA HIS A 102 -3.82 13.73 -23.18
C HIS A 102 -4.64 14.38 -24.31
N PRO A 103 -5.40 15.47 -24.04
CA PRO A 103 -6.27 16.12 -25.03
C PRO A 103 -5.57 16.55 -26.32
N HIS A 104 -4.29 16.94 -26.23
CA HIS A 104 -3.48 17.38 -27.37
C HIS A 104 -2.82 16.21 -28.13
N SER A 105 -3.15 14.97 -27.78
CA SER A 105 -2.39 13.79 -28.18
C SER A 105 -3.28 12.56 -28.42
N LEU A 106 -4.58 12.77 -28.65
CA LEU A 106 -5.50 11.70 -29.00
C LEU A 106 -4.96 10.92 -30.22
N PRO A 107 -5.10 9.58 -30.24
CA PRO A 107 -4.74 8.76 -31.40
C PRO A 107 -5.44 9.27 -32.67
N ASP A 108 -4.89 8.90 -33.83
CA ASP A 108 -5.39 9.30 -35.16
C ASP A 108 -6.92 9.26 -35.20
N GLN A 109 -7.56 10.39 -35.51
CA GLN A 109 -9.03 10.52 -35.56
C GLN A 109 -9.67 9.61 -36.63
N HIS A 110 -8.85 8.89 -37.40
CA HIS A 110 -9.25 7.98 -38.46
C HIS A 110 -9.48 6.53 -37.99
N HIS A 111 -9.08 6.15 -36.78
CA HIS A 111 -9.37 4.82 -36.24
C HIS A 111 -10.67 4.82 -35.42
N SER A 112 -11.62 3.97 -35.81
CA SER A 112 -12.87 3.76 -35.09
C SER A 112 -12.65 2.77 -33.94
N TRP A 113 -12.37 3.29 -32.74
CA TRP A 113 -12.16 2.48 -31.54
C TRP A 113 -13.46 1.80 -31.07
N LYS A 114 -13.35 0.53 -30.63
CA LYS A 114 -14.38 -0.22 -29.90
C LYS A 114 -13.81 -0.75 -28.58
N LEU A 115 -13.90 0.05 -27.52
CA LEU A 115 -13.21 -0.30 -26.27
C LEU A 115 -13.91 -1.34 -25.39
N ASP A 116 -15.06 -1.86 -25.82
CA ASP A 116 -15.62 -3.10 -25.30
C ASP A 116 -14.91 -4.36 -25.84
N ASP A 117 -14.15 -4.21 -26.93
CA ASP A 117 -13.32 -5.25 -27.53
C ASP A 117 -11.88 -5.25 -26.95
N VAL A 118 -11.40 -6.45 -26.59
CA VAL A 118 -10.08 -6.64 -25.96
C VAL A 118 -8.92 -6.22 -26.87
N VAL A 119 -9.07 -6.37 -28.19
CA VAL A 119 -8.02 -6.07 -29.16
C VAL A 119 -7.80 -4.57 -29.22
N ASP A 120 -8.87 -3.80 -29.35
CA ASP A 120 -8.81 -2.34 -29.37
C ASP A 120 -8.37 -1.77 -28.02
N ALA A 121 -8.81 -2.36 -26.89
CA ALA A 121 -8.33 -1.99 -25.56
C ALA A 121 -6.82 -2.18 -25.40
N VAL A 122 -6.29 -3.35 -25.81
CA VAL A 122 -4.85 -3.65 -25.75
C VAL A 122 -4.05 -2.78 -26.72
N LYS A 123 -4.57 -2.49 -27.92
CA LYS A 123 -3.95 -1.59 -28.90
C LYS A 123 -3.86 -0.17 -28.36
N LEU A 124 -4.95 0.36 -27.80
CA LEU A 124 -4.97 1.71 -27.21
C LEU A 124 -3.96 1.82 -26.07
N SER A 125 -4.02 0.87 -25.14
CA SER A 125 -3.10 0.76 -24.01
C SER A 125 -1.63 0.73 -24.47
N PHE A 126 -1.29 -0.11 -25.45
CA PHE A 126 0.04 -0.16 -26.04
C PHE A 126 0.47 1.17 -26.66
N PHE A 127 -0.40 1.80 -27.45
CA PHE A 127 -0.11 3.08 -28.10
C PHE A 127 0.17 4.21 -27.10
N LEU A 128 -0.62 4.28 -26.02
CA LEU A 128 -0.46 5.29 -24.98
C LEU A 128 0.87 5.10 -24.22
N GLN A 129 1.23 3.85 -23.90
CA GLN A 129 2.50 3.53 -23.24
C GLN A 129 3.71 3.70 -24.18
N ASP A 130 3.55 3.41 -25.47
CA ASP A 130 4.60 3.63 -26.48
C ASP A 130 4.95 5.11 -26.59
N ARG A 131 3.95 6.00 -26.58
CA ARG A 131 4.20 7.44 -26.56
C ARG A 131 4.98 7.88 -25.33
N LEU A 132 4.61 7.37 -24.16
CA LEU A 132 5.35 7.65 -22.93
C LEU A 132 6.82 7.17 -23.02
N LEU A 133 7.04 5.95 -23.49
CA LEU A 133 8.34 5.29 -23.45
C LEU A 133 9.24 5.61 -24.64
N CYS A 134 8.73 5.85 -25.85
CA CYS A 134 9.56 5.97 -27.05
C CYS A 134 9.79 7.41 -27.50
N LEU A 135 8.92 8.37 -27.14
CA LEU A 135 9.13 9.78 -27.51
C LEU A 135 10.43 10.42 -26.98
N PRO A 136 10.98 10.04 -25.80
CA PRO A 136 12.21 10.64 -25.29
C PRO A 136 13.51 10.22 -26.00
N GLU A 137 13.53 9.13 -26.77
CA GLU A 137 14.76 8.55 -27.35
C GLU A 137 14.66 8.40 -28.88
N LEU A 138 15.41 9.22 -29.61
CA LEU A 138 15.39 9.24 -31.07
C LEU A 138 16.39 8.26 -31.70
N ASN A 139 17.39 7.80 -30.96
CA ASN A 139 18.39 6.87 -31.46
C ASN A 139 17.94 5.41 -31.33
N ARG A 140 17.38 4.89 -32.43
CA ARG A 140 16.88 3.51 -32.55
C ARG A 140 17.94 2.42 -32.40
N ASN A 141 19.23 2.77 -32.47
CA ASN A 141 20.34 1.83 -32.34
C ASN A 141 20.93 1.80 -30.92
N SER A 142 20.39 2.59 -29.99
CA SER A 142 20.90 2.63 -28.60
C SER A 142 20.41 1.41 -27.78
N PRO A 143 21.21 0.91 -26.82
CA PRO A 143 20.75 -0.11 -25.87
C PRO A 143 19.48 0.32 -25.11
N CYS A 144 19.35 1.61 -24.79
CA CYS A 144 18.17 2.15 -24.11
C CYS A 144 16.90 2.02 -24.96
N TYR A 145 16.97 2.26 -26.28
CA TYR A 145 15.84 2.09 -27.19
C TYR A 145 15.34 0.63 -27.24
N SER A 146 16.26 -0.33 -27.34
CA SER A 146 15.93 -1.77 -27.29
C SER A 146 15.34 -2.16 -25.93
N ALA A 147 15.87 -1.61 -24.83
CA ALA A 147 15.31 -1.83 -23.49
C ALA A 147 13.89 -1.27 -23.35
N ARG A 148 13.62 -0.06 -23.86
CA ARG A 148 12.28 0.55 -23.92
C ARG A 148 11.29 -0.34 -24.66
N SER A 149 11.70 -0.94 -25.78
CA SER A 149 10.87 -1.87 -26.55
C SER A 149 10.53 -3.14 -25.75
N ILE A 150 11.50 -3.71 -25.03
CA ILE A 150 11.28 -4.88 -24.14
C ILE A 150 10.32 -4.53 -23.01
N VAL A 151 10.51 -3.38 -22.37
CA VAL A 151 9.66 -2.89 -21.27
C VAL A 151 8.24 -2.60 -21.74
N LEU A 152 8.08 -2.00 -22.92
CA LEU A 152 6.79 -1.75 -23.54
C LEU A 152 6.05 -3.06 -23.86
N LEU A 153 6.73 -4.05 -24.45
CA LEU A 153 6.16 -5.37 -24.68
C LEU A 153 5.74 -6.03 -23.36
N TYR A 154 6.59 -5.98 -22.33
CA TYR A 154 6.24 -6.52 -21.02
C TYR A 154 4.98 -5.84 -20.45
N THR A 155 4.90 -4.51 -20.53
CA THR A 155 3.73 -3.71 -20.12
C THR A 155 2.47 -4.17 -20.85
N LYS A 156 2.55 -4.39 -22.17
CA LYS A 156 1.45 -4.91 -23.00
C LYS A 156 0.98 -6.29 -22.53
N ILE A 157 1.92 -7.22 -22.34
CA ILE A 157 1.62 -8.59 -21.91
C ILE A 157 0.96 -8.59 -20.52
N LYS A 158 1.41 -7.71 -19.62
CA LYS A 158 0.83 -7.57 -18.28
C LYS A 158 -0.56 -6.93 -18.28
N TYR A 159 -0.81 -5.97 -19.17
CA TYR A 159 -2.16 -5.45 -19.36
C TYR A 159 -3.11 -6.52 -19.91
N LEU A 160 -2.68 -7.30 -20.91
CA LEU A 160 -3.43 -8.44 -21.44
C LEU A 160 -3.75 -9.50 -20.37
N GLU A 161 -2.83 -9.73 -19.43
CA GLU A 161 -3.04 -10.66 -18.30
C GLU A 161 -4.19 -10.23 -17.36
N SER A 162 -4.62 -8.96 -17.40
CA SER A 162 -5.72 -8.46 -16.56
C SER A 162 -7.12 -8.83 -17.08
N PHE A 163 -7.23 -9.32 -18.33
CA PHE A 163 -8.50 -9.67 -18.97
C PHE A 163 -8.96 -11.09 -18.59
N ALA A 164 -10.25 -11.36 -18.80
CA ALA A 164 -10.80 -12.69 -18.55
C ALA A 164 -10.20 -13.74 -19.53
N PRO A 165 -10.07 -15.01 -19.13
CA PRO A 165 -9.51 -16.06 -20.00
C PRO A 165 -10.18 -16.17 -21.37
N GLU A 166 -11.49 -15.92 -21.45
CA GLU A 166 -12.27 -15.95 -22.69
C GLU A 166 -11.84 -14.83 -23.64
N GLN A 167 -11.64 -13.61 -23.12
CA GLN A 167 -11.15 -12.46 -23.88
C GLN A 167 -9.71 -12.65 -24.35
N ILE A 168 -8.86 -13.28 -23.52
CA ILE A 168 -7.48 -13.62 -23.92
C ILE A 168 -7.49 -14.62 -25.10
N ALA A 169 -8.42 -15.57 -25.11
CA ALA A 169 -8.56 -16.53 -26.21
C ALA A 169 -9.07 -15.86 -27.50
N GLU A 170 -10.00 -14.92 -27.38
CA GLU A 170 -10.46 -14.09 -28.50
C GLU A 170 -9.32 -13.26 -29.10
N TYR A 171 -8.53 -12.58 -28.25
CA TYR A 171 -7.35 -11.84 -28.68
C TYR A 171 -6.37 -12.73 -29.46
N ALA A 172 -6.10 -13.95 -28.98
CA ALA A 172 -5.21 -14.90 -29.66
C ALA A 172 -5.71 -15.32 -31.06
N GLY A 173 -7.02 -15.24 -31.31
CA GLY A 173 -7.65 -15.64 -32.57
C GLY A 173 -7.55 -14.61 -33.69
N VAL A 174 -7.11 -13.38 -33.39
CA VAL A 174 -7.06 -12.26 -34.34
C VAL A 174 -6.00 -12.49 -35.43
N GLY A 175 -4.83 -12.97 -35.05
CA GLY A 175 -3.69 -13.05 -35.95
C GLY A 175 -2.47 -13.74 -35.34
N GLN A 176 -1.45 -13.95 -36.17
CA GLN A 176 -0.22 -14.64 -35.75
C GLN A 176 0.53 -13.87 -34.66
N GLN A 177 0.53 -12.53 -34.72
CA GLN A 177 1.19 -11.69 -33.73
C GLN A 177 0.52 -11.83 -32.36
N GLU A 178 -0.80 -11.66 -32.31
CA GLU A 178 -1.58 -11.77 -31.07
C GLU A 178 -1.50 -13.17 -30.47
N TYR A 179 -1.49 -14.21 -31.30
CA TYR A 179 -1.23 -15.58 -30.88
C TYR A 179 0.15 -15.74 -30.22
N ASP A 180 1.20 -15.18 -30.81
CA ASP A 180 2.56 -15.25 -30.26
C ASP A 180 2.70 -14.46 -28.95
N GLU A 181 1.98 -13.33 -28.81
CA GLU A 181 1.89 -12.56 -27.57
C GLU A 181 1.17 -13.34 -26.46
N VAL A 182 0.05 -14.01 -26.75
CA VAL A 182 -0.63 -14.88 -25.78
C VAL A 182 0.21 -16.10 -25.43
N ARG A 183 0.97 -16.66 -26.39
CA ARG A 183 1.96 -17.70 -26.09
C ARG A 183 3.02 -17.18 -25.13
N LEU A 184 3.55 -15.99 -25.35
CA LEU A 184 4.52 -15.35 -24.45
C LEU A 184 3.92 -15.14 -23.05
N LEU A 185 2.69 -14.62 -22.94
CA LEU A 185 1.97 -14.46 -21.67
C LEU A 185 2.00 -15.74 -20.84
N HIS A 186 1.66 -16.89 -21.44
CA HIS A 186 1.69 -18.18 -20.76
C HIS A 186 3.09 -18.65 -20.37
N GLN A 187 4.09 -18.35 -21.21
CA GLN A 187 5.49 -18.65 -20.89
C GLN A 187 6.00 -17.83 -19.69
N LEU A 188 5.64 -16.54 -19.63
CA LEU A 188 6.06 -15.64 -18.55
C LEU A 188 5.49 -16.05 -17.18
N LYS A 189 4.41 -16.82 -17.12
CA LYS A 189 3.86 -17.37 -15.86
C LYS A 189 4.75 -18.45 -15.23
N ASN A 190 5.64 -19.07 -16.00
CA ASN A 190 6.43 -20.22 -15.58
C ASN A 190 7.95 -19.99 -15.67
N VAL A 191 8.39 -18.73 -15.83
CA VAL A 191 9.83 -18.43 -15.89
C VAL A 191 10.50 -18.69 -14.55
N SER A 192 11.69 -19.26 -14.60
CA SER A 192 12.49 -19.61 -13.42
C SER A 192 13.37 -18.46 -12.93
N SER A 193 13.61 -17.44 -13.77
CA SER A 193 14.47 -16.30 -13.47
C SER A 193 14.14 -15.07 -14.33
N ASN A 194 14.60 -13.90 -13.88
CA ASN A 194 14.51 -12.66 -14.64
C ASN A 194 15.31 -12.73 -15.96
N ALA A 195 16.45 -13.43 -15.98
CA ALA A 195 17.26 -13.59 -17.19
C ALA A 195 16.50 -14.37 -18.28
N GLU A 196 15.76 -15.41 -17.90
CA GLU A 196 14.89 -16.16 -18.80
C GLU A 196 13.75 -15.28 -19.31
N MET A 197 13.12 -14.50 -18.42
CA MET A 197 12.06 -13.56 -18.77
C MET A 197 12.53 -12.55 -19.83
N PHE A 198 13.68 -11.91 -19.61
CA PHE A 198 14.25 -10.92 -20.54
C PHE A 198 14.54 -11.53 -21.90
N SER A 199 15.11 -12.75 -21.92
CA SER A 199 15.46 -13.43 -23.16
C SER A 199 14.21 -13.79 -23.99
N ARG A 200 13.11 -14.21 -23.33
CA ARG A 200 11.85 -14.52 -24.01
C ARG A 200 11.21 -13.27 -24.62
N LEU A 201 11.19 -12.15 -23.89
CA LEU A 201 10.71 -10.86 -24.38
C LEU A 201 11.53 -10.38 -25.59
N ALA A 202 12.86 -10.40 -25.46
CA ALA A 202 13.79 -9.98 -26.52
C ALA A 202 13.65 -10.83 -27.79
N THR A 203 13.44 -12.15 -27.63
CA THR A 203 13.25 -13.07 -28.76
C THR A 203 12.02 -12.72 -29.59
N LEU A 204 10.90 -12.37 -28.96
CA LEU A 204 9.68 -11.96 -29.67
C LEU A 204 9.89 -10.65 -30.47
N LEU A 205 10.77 -9.78 -29.99
CA LEU A 205 11.14 -8.52 -30.64
C LEU A 205 12.31 -8.66 -31.64
N HIS A 206 12.82 -9.87 -31.86
CA HIS A 206 14.01 -10.13 -32.67
C HIS A 206 15.28 -9.38 -32.22
N ILE A 207 15.39 -9.11 -30.91
CA ILE A 207 16.57 -8.48 -30.31
C ILE A 207 17.59 -9.59 -29.96
N PRO A 208 18.86 -9.49 -30.40
CA PRO A 208 19.88 -10.48 -30.06
C PRO A 208 20.17 -10.55 -28.55
N CYS A 209 20.07 -11.75 -27.97
CA CYS A 209 20.28 -11.99 -26.53
C CYS A 209 21.74 -12.30 -26.14
N HIS A 210 22.74 -11.71 -26.84
CA HIS A 210 24.16 -11.98 -26.61
C HIS A 210 25.05 -10.77 -26.90
N GLY A 211 26.28 -10.77 -26.37
CA GLY A 211 27.28 -9.72 -26.55
C GLY A 211 27.13 -8.52 -25.60
N ASP A 212 28.02 -7.53 -25.72
CA ASP A 212 28.08 -6.39 -24.80
C ASP A 212 26.84 -5.50 -24.87
N MET A 213 26.27 -5.34 -26.06
CA MET A 213 25.03 -4.59 -26.25
C MET A 213 23.87 -5.20 -25.45
N TRP A 214 23.77 -6.55 -25.42
CA TRP A 214 22.77 -7.24 -24.62
C TRP A 214 22.95 -6.97 -23.12
N ASN A 215 24.21 -6.98 -22.63
CA ASN A 215 24.51 -6.68 -21.23
C ASN A 215 24.07 -5.26 -20.82
N GLU A 216 24.18 -4.28 -21.71
CA GLU A 216 23.67 -2.93 -21.46
C GLU A 216 22.13 -2.86 -21.53
N ILE A 217 21.52 -3.56 -22.49
CA ILE A 217 20.05 -3.64 -22.60
C ILE A 217 19.44 -4.20 -21.31
N ILE A 218 19.95 -5.34 -20.82
CA ILE A 218 19.38 -6.00 -19.63
C ILE A 218 19.55 -5.17 -18.36
N LYS A 219 20.57 -4.30 -18.26
CA LYS A 219 20.71 -3.37 -17.13
C LYS A 219 19.52 -2.40 -17.09
N PHE A 220 19.21 -1.76 -18.21
CA PHE A 220 18.05 -0.86 -18.32
C PHE A 220 16.74 -1.61 -18.07
N VAL A 221 16.56 -2.79 -18.67
CA VAL A 221 15.35 -3.60 -18.46
C VAL A 221 15.20 -3.98 -16.99
N ALA A 222 16.26 -4.47 -16.33
CA ALA A 222 16.21 -4.85 -14.92
C ALA A 222 15.88 -3.69 -13.99
N CYS A 223 16.38 -2.47 -14.29
CA CYS A 223 16.04 -1.27 -13.53
C CYS A 223 14.58 -0.85 -13.73
N ALA A 224 14.05 -0.97 -14.95
CA ALA A 224 12.72 -0.47 -15.33
C ALA A 224 11.58 -1.44 -15.00
N LEU A 225 11.82 -2.75 -15.07
CA LEU A 225 10.79 -3.78 -14.93
C LEU A 225 9.93 -3.67 -13.64
N PRO A 226 10.48 -3.32 -12.46
CA PRO A 226 9.69 -3.16 -11.24
C PRO A 226 8.57 -2.12 -11.34
N PHE A 227 8.65 -1.21 -12.32
CA PHE A 227 7.70 -0.11 -12.54
C PHE A 227 6.89 -0.25 -13.84
N ALA A 228 7.12 -1.36 -14.59
CA ALA A 228 6.61 -1.53 -15.95
C ALA A 228 5.16 -2.02 -16.01
N GLU A 229 4.67 -2.78 -15.02
CA GLU A 229 3.24 -3.06 -14.92
C GLU A 229 2.43 -1.75 -14.82
N GLN A 230 1.18 -1.75 -15.28
CA GLN A 230 0.33 -0.57 -15.19
C GLN A 230 -0.11 -0.31 -13.74
N THR A 231 -0.54 0.93 -13.47
CA THR A 231 -0.78 1.41 -12.11
C THR A 231 -1.81 0.59 -11.34
N GLU A 232 -2.92 0.21 -11.96
CA GLU A 232 -3.97 -0.61 -11.35
C GLU A 232 -3.45 -1.99 -10.91
N SER A 233 -2.52 -2.56 -11.68
CA SER A 233 -1.87 -3.84 -11.39
C SER A 233 -0.80 -3.68 -10.30
N LEU A 234 0.05 -2.66 -10.37
CA LEU A 234 1.06 -2.37 -9.35
C LEU A 234 0.45 -2.08 -7.98
N LEU A 235 -0.70 -1.41 -7.92
CA LEU A 235 -1.42 -1.13 -6.68
C LEU A 235 -1.85 -2.41 -5.93
N ILE A 236 -1.95 -3.55 -6.61
CA ILE A 236 -2.24 -4.87 -6.01
C ILE A 236 -0.96 -5.51 -5.44
N ARG A 237 0.19 -5.29 -6.11
CA ARG A 237 1.48 -5.91 -5.74
C ARG A 237 1.95 -5.43 -4.37
N GLY A 238 2.78 -6.23 -3.70
CA GLY A 238 3.33 -5.80 -2.41
C GLY A 238 2.31 -5.72 -1.28
N SER A 239 1.23 -6.48 -1.41
CA SER A 239 0.15 -6.63 -0.46
C SER A 239 -0.21 -8.11 -0.38
N ASP A 240 -1.18 -8.45 0.46
CA ASP A 240 -1.65 -9.82 0.63
C ASP A 240 -2.87 -10.13 -0.26
N GLU A 241 -3.40 -11.34 -0.14
CA GLU A 241 -4.52 -11.86 -0.93
C GLU A 241 -5.80 -11.01 -0.81
N ARG A 242 -5.92 -10.16 0.22
CA ARG A 242 -7.04 -9.23 0.40
C ARG A 242 -7.09 -8.15 -0.67
N SER A 243 -5.98 -7.84 -1.32
CA SER A 243 -5.89 -6.85 -2.40
C SER A 243 -6.23 -7.41 -3.77
N VAL A 244 -6.23 -8.73 -3.92
CA VAL A 244 -6.47 -9.39 -5.22
C VAL A 244 -7.87 -9.07 -5.71
N LEU A 245 -7.95 -8.58 -6.95
CA LEU A 245 -9.21 -8.26 -7.62
C LEU A 245 -9.82 -9.51 -8.28
N CYS A 246 -11.14 -9.58 -8.26
CA CYS A 246 -11.89 -10.46 -9.15
C CYS A 246 -11.71 -9.98 -10.60
N PRO A 247 -11.34 -10.86 -11.56
CA PRO A 247 -11.12 -10.44 -12.95
C PRO A 247 -12.33 -9.78 -13.61
N SER A 248 -13.55 -10.25 -13.30
CA SER A 248 -14.79 -9.72 -13.88
C SER A 248 -15.29 -8.47 -13.15
N ALA A 249 -15.39 -8.52 -11.82
CA ALA A 249 -15.91 -7.39 -11.03
C ALA A 249 -14.91 -6.25 -10.85
N LYS A 250 -13.61 -6.50 -11.10
CA LYS A 250 -12.50 -5.58 -10.85
C LYS A 250 -12.49 -5.01 -9.42
N THR A 251 -13.04 -5.77 -8.47
CA THR A 251 -13.07 -5.46 -7.04
C THR A 251 -12.52 -6.63 -6.22
N ASN A 252 -11.97 -6.32 -5.05
CA ASN A 252 -11.52 -7.33 -4.09
C ASN A 252 -12.70 -7.89 -3.26
N LYS A 253 -12.40 -8.79 -2.31
CA LYS A 253 -13.43 -9.41 -1.43
C LYS A 253 -14.17 -8.44 -0.50
N TYR A 254 -13.71 -7.19 -0.40
CA TYR A 254 -14.36 -6.10 0.33
C TYR A 254 -15.08 -5.10 -0.58
N ASN A 255 -15.18 -5.43 -1.87
CA ASN A 255 -15.76 -4.59 -2.91
C ASN A 255 -15.00 -3.26 -3.16
N GLY A 256 -13.72 -3.19 -2.80
CA GLY A 256 -12.82 -2.09 -3.14
C GLY A 256 -12.03 -2.38 -4.43
N SER A 257 -11.69 -1.34 -5.19
CA SER A 257 -10.95 -1.46 -6.46
C SER A 257 -9.65 -0.63 -6.49
N THR A 258 -8.66 -1.11 -7.26
CA THR A 258 -7.48 -0.33 -7.68
C THR A 258 -7.66 0.32 -9.06
N VAL A 259 -8.82 0.12 -9.69
CA VAL A 259 -9.24 0.77 -10.92
C VAL A 259 -10.20 1.92 -10.55
N PRO A 260 -10.08 3.12 -11.14
CA PRO A 260 -11.02 4.21 -10.88
C PRO A 260 -12.44 3.82 -11.28
N LEU A 261 -13.42 4.14 -10.44
CA LEU A 261 -14.84 3.92 -10.73
C LEU A 261 -15.57 5.26 -10.69
N SER A 262 -16.43 5.50 -11.68
CA SER A 262 -17.40 6.60 -11.62
C SER A 262 -18.45 6.25 -10.56
N THR A 263 -18.48 7.02 -9.47
CA THR A 263 -19.52 6.91 -8.46
C THR A 263 -19.92 8.29 -7.98
N ASP A 264 -21.24 8.53 -7.94
CA ASP A 264 -21.80 9.79 -7.44
C ASP A 264 -21.55 9.97 -5.93
N ILE A 265 -21.42 8.85 -5.19
CA ILE A 265 -21.24 8.85 -3.73
C ILE A 265 -20.31 7.71 -3.29
N ALA A 266 -19.06 8.06 -2.95
CA ALA A 266 -18.14 7.16 -2.26
C ALA A 266 -18.24 7.35 -0.74
N ARG A 267 -18.57 6.29 0.01
CA ARG A 267 -18.47 6.28 1.48
C ARG A 267 -17.20 5.56 1.90
N ALA A 268 -16.37 6.21 2.70
CA ALA A 268 -15.13 5.63 3.21
C ALA A 268 -15.41 4.34 4.01
N SER A 269 -14.58 3.33 3.78
CA SER A 269 -14.70 2.01 4.41
C SER A 269 -13.91 1.93 5.71
N CYS A 270 -14.37 1.08 6.62
CA CYS A 270 -13.60 0.71 7.82
C CYS A 270 -12.55 -0.40 7.55
N THR A 271 -12.48 -0.89 6.30
CA THR A 271 -11.54 -1.94 5.87
C THR A 271 -10.64 -1.46 4.74
N CYS A 272 -11.21 -1.11 3.59
CA CYS A 272 -10.49 -0.51 2.45
C CYS A 272 -11.47 0.21 1.50
N SER A 273 -11.00 1.26 0.83
CA SER A 273 -11.79 2.06 -0.13
C SER A 273 -11.32 1.82 -1.57
N SER A 274 -12.19 2.08 -2.55
CA SER A 274 -11.78 2.12 -3.96
C SER A 274 -10.96 3.37 -4.25
N ILE A 275 -9.97 3.25 -5.14
CA ILE A 275 -9.18 4.41 -5.56
C ILE A 275 -10.05 5.40 -6.36
N THR A 276 -9.88 6.68 -6.07
CA THR A 276 -10.47 7.78 -6.86
C THR A 276 -9.67 8.06 -8.12
N LEU A 277 -10.26 8.65 -9.16
CA LEU A 277 -9.53 9.08 -10.36
C LEU A 277 -8.36 10.02 -10.05
N GLU A 278 -8.54 11.00 -9.16
CA GLU A 278 -7.44 11.91 -8.75
C GLU A 278 -6.27 11.13 -8.13
N GLY A 279 -6.56 10.28 -7.13
CA GLY A 279 -5.54 9.41 -6.52
C GLY A 279 -4.82 8.54 -7.53
N PHE A 280 -5.55 7.95 -8.49
CA PHE A 280 -4.98 7.13 -9.55
C PHE A 280 -4.08 7.94 -10.50
N GLN A 281 -4.48 9.16 -10.87
CA GLN A 281 -3.65 10.06 -11.69
C GLN A 281 -2.32 10.40 -11.00
N ARG A 282 -2.32 10.63 -9.67
CA ARG A 282 -1.07 10.84 -8.91
C ARG A 282 -0.19 9.59 -8.91
N CYS A 283 -0.77 8.41 -8.72
CA CYS A 283 -0.05 7.14 -8.79
C CYS A 283 0.56 6.91 -10.18
N GLU A 284 -0.20 7.14 -11.25
CA GLU A 284 0.28 6.96 -12.62
C GLU A 284 1.41 7.93 -12.93
N LYS A 285 1.30 9.19 -12.53
CA LYS A 285 2.41 10.15 -12.65
C LYS A 285 3.68 9.67 -11.93
N LEU A 286 3.54 9.21 -10.68
CA LEU A 286 4.68 8.71 -9.90
C LEU A 286 5.30 7.45 -10.54
N ARG A 287 4.48 6.54 -11.06
CA ARG A 287 4.93 5.36 -11.80
C ARG A 287 5.75 5.77 -13.03
N GLN A 288 5.27 6.74 -13.80
CA GLN A 288 5.98 7.26 -14.98
C GLN A 288 7.32 7.89 -14.60
N GLU A 289 7.37 8.66 -13.52
CA GLU A 289 8.62 9.24 -13.01
C GLU A 289 9.66 8.15 -12.67
N LEU A 290 9.25 7.11 -11.95
CA LEU A 290 10.12 5.97 -11.60
C LEU A 290 10.60 5.20 -12.84
N LEU A 291 9.67 4.93 -13.76
CA LEU A 291 9.94 4.17 -14.99
C LEU A 291 10.90 4.92 -15.92
N LEU A 292 10.67 6.22 -16.14
CA LEU A 292 11.53 7.05 -16.98
C LEU A 292 12.90 7.30 -16.35
N ASN A 293 12.98 7.48 -15.02
CA ASN A 293 14.25 7.58 -14.31
C ASN A 293 15.09 6.29 -14.49
N SER A 294 14.45 5.13 -14.41
CA SER A 294 15.10 3.82 -14.58
C SER A 294 15.66 3.57 -15.98
N LEU A 295 15.16 4.32 -16.98
CA LEU A 295 15.58 4.27 -18.39
C LEU A 295 16.43 5.49 -18.78
N SER A 296 16.83 6.32 -17.81
CA SER A 296 17.62 7.52 -18.04
C SER A 296 19.07 7.17 -18.37
N ILE A 297 19.60 7.76 -19.44
CA ILE A 297 21.02 7.68 -19.81
C ILE A 297 21.84 8.85 -19.24
N ASN A 298 21.19 9.79 -18.55
CA ASN A 298 21.89 10.94 -17.96
C ASN A 298 22.71 10.46 -16.74
N PRO A 299 24.05 10.62 -16.73
CA PRO A 299 24.92 10.12 -15.68
C PRO A 299 24.70 10.79 -14.31
N ASN A 300 24.01 11.94 -14.28
CA ASN A 300 23.63 12.63 -13.03
C ASN A 300 22.29 12.15 -12.47
N SER A 301 21.60 11.21 -13.13
CA SER A 301 20.36 10.63 -12.61
C SER A 301 20.70 9.73 -11.43
N GLN A 302 19.87 9.77 -10.39
CA GLN A 302 19.92 8.78 -9.32
C GLN A 302 19.67 7.39 -9.91
N SER A 303 20.26 6.36 -9.30
CA SER A 303 19.89 4.98 -9.64
C SER A 303 18.43 4.70 -9.32
N ALA A 304 17.81 3.73 -10.01
CA ALA A 304 16.41 3.38 -9.80
C ALA A 304 16.07 3.08 -8.33
N THR A 305 16.97 2.43 -7.60
CA THR A 305 16.79 2.07 -6.19
C THR A 305 16.94 3.28 -5.25
N GLU A 306 17.88 4.19 -5.53
CA GLU A 306 18.02 5.45 -4.78
C GLU A 306 16.84 6.39 -5.01
N TYR A 307 16.36 6.48 -6.26
CA TYR A 307 15.20 7.29 -6.59
C TYR A 307 13.92 6.73 -5.92
N PHE A 308 13.75 5.40 -5.91
CA PHE A 308 12.68 4.75 -5.17
C PHE A 308 12.75 5.00 -3.66
N ASP A 309 13.93 4.86 -3.03
CA ASP A 309 14.11 5.13 -1.60
C ASP A 309 13.82 6.60 -1.25
N ALA A 310 14.20 7.53 -2.15
CA ALA A 310 13.88 8.95 -2.02
C ALA A 310 12.36 9.21 -2.09
N LYS A 311 11.62 8.53 -2.97
CA LYS A 311 10.16 8.63 -3.03
C LYS A 311 9.47 8.02 -1.80
N MET A 312 10.01 6.93 -1.26
CA MET A 312 9.55 6.37 0.02
C MET A 312 9.80 7.34 1.19
N ALA A 313 10.93 8.08 1.17
CA ALA A 313 11.22 9.12 2.14
C ALA A 313 10.29 10.34 2.01
N ASP A 314 9.96 10.76 0.79
CA ASP A 314 8.98 11.82 0.53
C ASP A 314 7.59 11.44 1.09
N VAL A 315 7.12 10.21 0.85
CA VAL A 315 5.87 9.72 1.42
C VAL A 315 5.88 9.79 2.95
N ARG A 316 6.97 9.36 3.61
CA ARG A 316 7.10 9.48 5.08
C ARG A 316 6.98 10.92 5.55
N HIS A 317 7.62 11.87 4.85
CA HIS A 317 7.55 13.28 5.18
C HIS A 317 6.12 13.84 5.03
N ARG A 318 5.44 13.50 3.94
CA ARG A 318 4.07 13.95 3.64
C ARG A 318 3.04 13.34 4.59
N ILE A 319 3.23 12.09 5.02
CA ILE A 319 2.44 11.48 6.11
C ILE A 319 2.64 12.28 7.40
N ALA A 320 3.89 12.53 7.80
CA ALA A 320 4.17 13.30 9.02
C ALA A 320 3.56 14.71 9.00
N SER A 321 3.59 15.37 7.83
CA SER A 321 2.95 16.66 7.60
C SER A 321 1.43 16.59 7.75
N SER A 322 0.80 15.60 7.10
CA SER A 322 -0.66 15.39 7.17
C SER A 322 -1.14 15.05 8.58
N LEU A 323 -0.28 14.46 9.42
CA LEU A 323 -0.57 14.13 10.81
C LEU A 323 -0.16 15.22 11.82
N GLY A 324 0.46 16.32 11.37
CA GLY A 324 0.87 17.42 12.23
C GLY A 324 2.05 17.10 13.17
N VAL A 325 2.94 16.21 12.74
CA VAL A 325 4.10 15.71 13.52
C VAL A 325 5.44 15.88 12.80
N THR A 326 5.52 16.74 11.78
CA THR A 326 6.75 16.98 11.01
C THR A 326 7.94 17.39 11.87
N ASP A 327 7.73 18.29 12.83
CA ASP A 327 8.76 18.76 13.76
C ASP A 327 9.32 17.62 14.61
N LEU A 328 8.46 16.71 15.07
CA LEU A 328 8.84 15.52 15.85
C LEU A 328 9.63 14.49 15.04
N VAL A 329 9.46 14.49 13.71
CA VAL A 329 10.28 13.65 12.81
C VAL A 329 11.62 14.32 12.52
N GLN A 330 11.64 15.65 12.39
CA GLN A 330 12.85 16.43 12.09
C GLN A 330 13.83 16.44 13.27
N ASP A 331 13.34 16.56 14.51
CA ASP A 331 14.18 16.50 15.71
C ASP A 331 14.52 15.06 16.15
N GLY A 332 13.95 14.06 15.48
CA GLY A 332 14.20 12.65 15.73
C GLY A 332 13.41 12.07 16.92
N THR A 333 12.42 12.78 17.47
CA THR A 333 11.55 12.26 18.55
C THR A 333 10.76 11.02 18.12
N ILE A 334 10.34 10.97 16.86
CA ILE A 334 9.68 9.81 16.25
C ILE A 334 10.23 9.54 14.85
N HIS A 335 10.06 8.31 14.39
CA HIS A 335 10.28 7.94 12.99
C HIS A 335 9.03 7.28 12.39
N VAL A 336 8.76 7.58 11.12
CA VAL A 336 7.66 6.97 10.36
C VAL A 336 8.19 5.73 9.64
N LEU A 337 7.70 4.55 9.98
CA LEU A 337 7.98 3.29 9.29
C LEU A 337 6.76 2.93 8.45
N LEU A 338 6.93 2.58 7.18
CA LEU A 338 5.81 2.21 6.31
C LEU A 338 5.51 0.72 6.44
N THR A 339 4.25 0.32 6.26
CA THR A 339 3.82 -1.07 6.35
C THR A 339 2.83 -1.41 5.24
N PRO A 340 2.83 -2.64 4.70
CA PRO A 340 1.88 -3.04 3.65
C PRO A 340 0.42 -2.88 4.06
N SER A 341 0.08 -3.05 5.34
CA SER A 341 -1.23 -2.77 5.92
C SER A 341 -1.14 -2.44 7.41
N GLY A 342 -2.26 -2.02 8.01
CA GLY A 342 -2.36 -1.87 9.47
C GLY A 342 -2.21 -3.18 10.24
N THR A 343 -2.51 -4.33 9.62
CA THR A 343 -2.27 -5.65 10.24
C THR A 343 -0.78 -6.00 10.25
N ASP A 344 -0.04 -5.67 9.19
CA ASP A 344 1.40 -5.89 9.13
C ASP A 344 2.14 -5.04 10.18
N ALA A 345 1.59 -3.87 10.51
CA ALA A 345 2.17 -2.97 11.50
C ALA A 345 2.32 -3.59 12.92
N GLU A 346 1.49 -4.58 13.24
CA GLU A 346 1.57 -5.35 14.50
C GLU A 346 2.90 -6.11 14.65
N LEU A 347 3.50 -6.54 13.53
CA LEU A 347 4.80 -7.20 13.52
C LEU A 347 5.89 -6.23 14.02
N LEU A 348 5.84 -4.97 13.58
CA LEU A 348 6.82 -3.95 13.99
C LEU A 348 6.66 -3.54 15.46
N ALA A 349 5.43 -3.47 15.96
CA ALA A 349 5.18 -3.27 17.39
C ALA A 349 5.79 -4.41 18.22
N THR A 350 5.61 -5.65 17.77
CA THR A 350 6.18 -6.82 18.44
C THR A 350 7.71 -6.87 18.33
N SER A 351 8.30 -6.46 17.21
CA SER A 351 9.75 -6.28 17.08
C SER A 351 10.29 -5.23 18.07
N ALA A 352 9.59 -4.12 18.28
CA ALA A 352 9.98 -3.14 19.30
C ALA A 352 9.93 -3.71 20.73
N ALA A 353 9.02 -4.64 20.99
CA ALA A 353 8.93 -5.34 22.27
C ALA A 353 10.07 -6.32 22.51
N PHE A 354 10.45 -7.09 21.49
CA PHE A 354 11.67 -7.91 21.54
C PHE A 354 12.88 -7.04 21.79
N ALA A 355 13.00 -5.95 21.05
CA ALA A 355 14.08 -4.99 21.24
C ALA A 355 14.13 -4.49 22.70
N ARG A 356 13.01 -4.03 23.27
CA ARG A 356 12.93 -3.63 24.69
C ARG A 356 13.39 -4.72 25.65
N MET A 357 12.91 -5.95 25.43
CA MET A 357 13.19 -7.10 26.29
C MET A 357 14.70 -7.42 26.31
N PHE A 358 15.38 -7.30 25.18
CA PHE A 358 16.79 -7.66 25.04
C PHE A 358 17.77 -6.49 25.21
N SER A 359 17.37 -5.25 24.94
CA SER A 359 18.27 -4.07 25.05
C SER A 359 18.30 -3.43 26.44
N GLY A 360 17.22 -3.56 27.22
CA GLY A 360 16.99 -2.73 28.41
C GLY A 360 16.87 -3.47 29.74
N LEU A 361 16.65 -4.79 29.71
CA LEU A 361 16.35 -5.57 30.92
C LEU A 361 17.49 -6.52 31.36
N GLU A 362 18.49 -6.76 30.51
CA GLU A 362 19.62 -7.66 30.88
C GLU A 362 20.55 -7.07 31.94
N SER A 363 20.65 -5.73 32.00
CA SER A 363 21.48 -5.00 32.97
C SER A 363 20.77 -4.73 34.30
N LEU A 364 19.44 -4.84 34.34
CA LEU A 364 18.64 -4.75 35.56
C LEU A 364 18.52 -6.15 36.15
N GLY A 365 19.56 -6.59 36.88
CA GLY A 365 19.71 -7.92 37.49
C GLY A 365 18.63 -8.34 38.50
N GLY A 366 17.38 -8.43 38.04
CA GLY A 366 16.19 -8.75 38.82
C GLY A 366 15.43 -9.93 38.23
N GLY A 367 15.90 -11.14 38.55
CA GLY A 367 15.06 -12.26 38.94
C GLY A 367 14.17 -13.00 37.93
N SER A 368 13.73 -12.41 36.81
CA SER A 368 12.89 -13.17 35.87
C SER A 368 13.76 -14.01 34.95
N THR A 369 13.80 -15.32 35.18
CA THR A 369 14.53 -16.27 34.33
C THR A 369 13.83 -16.50 32.98
N ARG A 370 12.58 -16.02 32.81
CA ARG A 370 11.76 -16.26 31.63
C ARG A 370 11.60 -14.99 30.79
N LYS A 371 12.37 -14.90 29.70
CA LYS A 371 12.19 -13.87 28.66
C LYS A 371 10.88 -14.12 27.91
N LYS A 372 9.84 -13.33 28.17
CA LYS A 372 8.54 -13.46 27.49
C LYS A 372 7.87 -12.11 27.27
N ILE A 373 7.12 -12.02 26.17
CA ILE A 373 6.28 -10.91 25.79
C ILE A 373 4.82 -11.36 25.90
N THR A 374 3.96 -10.54 26.48
CA THR A 374 2.50 -10.73 26.39
C THR A 374 1.90 -9.56 25.63
N SER A 375 1.31 -9.83 24.47
CA SER A 375 0.54 -8.86 23.69
C SER A 375 -0.94 -8.94 24.04
N ILE A 376 -1.49 -7.84 24.52
CA ILE A 376 -2.90 -7.70 24.88
C ILE A 376 -3.59 -6.90 23.79
N ILE A 377 -4.35 -7.60 22.95
CA ILE A 377 -5.12 -7.03 21.85
C ILE A 377 -6.53 -6.68 22.35
N SER A 378 -6.87 -5.41 22.38
CA SER A 378 -8.18 -4.94 22.81
C SER A 378 -9.17 -4.81 21.65
N ALA A 379 -10.46 -4.71 21.99
CA ALA A 379 -11.57 -4.55 21.06
C ALA A 379 -11.61 -5.59 19.92
N GLN A 380 -11.36 -6.87 20.25
CA GLN A 380 -11.51 -7.97 19.31
C GLN A 380 -12.89 -7.93 18.65
N GLY A 381 -12.93 -8.16 17.33
CA GLY A 381 -14.12 -8.00 16.48
C GLY A 381 -14.24 -6.61 15.83
N GLU A 382 -13.69 -5.58 16.46
CA GLU A 382 -13.77 -4.19 16.00
C GLU A 382 -12.49 -3.70 15.28
N ILE A 383 -11.46 -4.54 15.24
CA ILE A 383 -10.18 -4.30 14.54
C ILE A 383 -9.97 -5.27 13.36
N GLY A 384 -8.77 -5.26 12.76
CA GLY A 384 -8.39 -6.20 11.70
C GLY A 384 -8.34 -7.65 12.21
N ARG A 385 -8.97 -8.58 11.49
CA ARG A 385 -9.02 -10.00 11.90
C ARG A 385 -7.66 -10.68 12.02
N GLY A 386 -6.62 -10.16 11.34
CA GLY A 386 -5.27 -10.71 11.41
C GLY A 386 -4.40 -10.12 12.52
N SER A 387 -4.87 -9.13 13.29
CA SER A 387 -4.01 -8.40 14.25
C SER A 387 -3.41 -9.31 15.32
N ALA A 388 -4.21 -10.22 15.89
CA ALA A 388 -3.73 -11.17 16.89
C ALA A 388 -2.69 -12.15 16.32
N SER A 389 -2.92 -12.66 15.10
CA SER A 389 -1.96 -13.53 14.42
C SER A 389 -0.64 -12.79 14.12
N ALA A 390 -0.72 -11.58 13.57
CA ALA A 390 0.45 -10.77 13.24
C ALA A 390 1.24 -10.39 14.50
N SER A 391 0.57 -9.96 15.58
CA SER A 391 1.24 -9.66 16.85
C SER A 391 1.90 -10.91 17.47
N GLY A 392 1.34 -12.10 17.23
CA GLY A 392 1.97 -13.36 17.62
C GLY A 392 3.07 -13.86 16.69
N GLY A 393 3.44 -13.10 15.65
CA GLY A 393 4.44 -13.53 14.66
C GLY A 393 4.00 -14.70 13.79
N LYS A 394 2.71 -14.73 13.44
CA LYS A 394 2.12 -15.76 12.57
C LYS A 394 1.57 -15.14 11.29
N HIS A 395 1.59 -15.93 10.22
CA HIS A 395 0.93 -15.54 8.98
C HIS A 395 -0.57 -15.38 9.20
N PHE A 396 -1.18 -14.37 8.59
CA PHE A 396 -2.63 -14.13 8.67
C PHE A 396 -3.31 -14.20 7.29
N SER A 397 -2.52 -14.48 6.26
CA SER A 397 -2.89 -14.55 4.86
C SER A 397 -2.18 -15.73 4.17
N GLU A 398 -2.74 -16.17 3.03
CA GLU A 398 -2.14 -17.14 2.11
C GLU A 398 -1.04 -16.56 1.22
N LEU A 399 -0.90 -15.23 1.17
CA LEU A 399 0.08 -14.52 0.34
C LEU A 399 0.75 -13.44 1.17
N THR A 400 2.08 -13.42 1.19
CA THR A 400 2.84 -12.36 1.86
C THR A 400 3.04 -11.17 0.92
N PRO A 401 3.29 -9.96 1.48
CA PRO A 401 3.63 -8.79 0.67
C PRO A 401 4.81 -9.00 -0.29
N SER A 402 5.80 -9.81 0.07
CA SER A 402 6.92 -10.15 -0.82
C SER A 402 6.54 -11.03 -2.02
N GLY A 403 5.32 -11.56 -2.04
CA GLY A 403 4.80 -12.46 -3.08
C GLY A 403 4.94 -13.95 -2.75
N GLU A 404 5.41 -14.30 -1.55
CA GLU A 404 5.59 -15.69 -1.13
C GLU A 404 4.27 -16.31 -0.65
N PRO A 405 4.01 -17.59 -0.96
CA PRO A 405 2.87 -18.29 -0.39
C PRO A 405 3.07 -18.52 1.11
N ALA A 406 1.99 -18.40 1.86
CA ALA A 406 1.96 -18.60 3.31
C ALA A 406 0.75 -19.43 3.74
N VAL A 407 0.74 -19.89 4.99
CA VAL A 407 -0.39 -20.61 5.59
C VAL A 407 -0.85 -19.83 6.82
N PRO A 408 -2.08 -19.28 6.83
CA PRO A 408 -2.59 -18.57 8.00
C PRO A 408 -2.50 -19.40 9.28
N GLY A 409 -2.00 -18.79 10.36
CA GLY A 409 -1.79 -19.40 11.67
C GLY A 409 -0.40 -20.01 11.88
N GLU A 410 0.35 -20.30 10.82
CA GLU A 410 1.72 -20.81 10.94
C GLU A 410 2.69 -19.68 11.35
N PRO A 411 3.71 -19.99 12.17
CA PRO A 411 4.78 -19.04 12.52
C PRO A 411 5.51 -18.49 11.29
N LEU A 412 5.89 -17.21 11.38
CA LEU A 412 6.87 -16.63 10.46
C LEU A 412 8.20 -17.41 10.54
N ARG A 413 8.95 -17.42 9.44
CA ARG A 413 10.24 -18.12 9.37
C ARG A 413 11.19 -17.64 10.48
N ARG A 414 11.65 -18.58 11.31
CA ARG A 414 12.54 -18.32 12.46
C ARG A 414 11.98 -17.31 13.48
N TYR A 415 10.66 -17.16 13.56
CA TYR A 415 10.05 -16.32 14.57
C TYR A 415 10.02 -17.04 15.93
N PRO A 416 10.45 -16.41 17.04
CA PRO A 416 10.49 -17.04 18.36
C PRO A 416 9.11 -17.02 19.03
N THR A 417 8.16 -17.77 18.46
CA THR A 417 6.76 -17.78 18.91
C THR A 417 6.56 -18.24 20.36
N GLU A 418 7.47 -19.04 20.90
CA GLU A 418 7.49 -19.48 22.29
C GLU A 418 7.70 -18.34 23.30
N LEU A 419 8.25 -17.21 22.83
CA LEU A 419 8.48 -16.01 23.64
C LEU A 419 7.29 -15.03 23.59
N VAL A 420 6.22 -15.31 22.84
CA VAL A 420 5.09 -14.40 22.68
C VAL A 420 3.77 -15.09 23.04
N ASP A 421 3.09 -14.56 24.04
CA ASP A 421 1.68 -14.84 24.27
C ASP A 421 0.82 -13.73 23.68
N VAL A 422 -0.32 -14.10 23.10
CA VAL A 422 -1.33 -13.15 22.64
C VAL A 422 -2.62 -13.38 23.42
N LEU A 423 -3.10 -12.33 24.09
CA LEU A 423 -4.36 -12.30 24.81
C LEU A 423 -5.32 -11.35 24.08
N GLU A 424 -6.46 -11.88 23.63
CA GLU A 424 -7.49 -11.08 22.96
C GLU A 424 -8.62 -10.73 23.93
N LEU A 425 -8.97 -9.44 24.00
CA LEU A 425 -10.08 -8.92 24.80
C LEU A 425 -11.20 -8.46 23.88
N HIS A 426 -12.36 -9.10 24.01
CA HIS A 426 -13.56 -8.73 23.27
C HIS A 426 -14.00 -7.30 23.58
N GLY A 427 -14.29 -6.52 22.52
CA GLY A 427 -14.84 -5.16 22.66
C GLY A 427 -16.32 -5.12 22.98
N ARG A 428 -17.02 -6.26 22.82
CA ARG A 428 -18.45 -6.40 23.07
C ARG A 428 -18.76 -7.67 23.85
N ASP A 429 -19.88 -7.65 24.57
CA ASP A 429 -20.48 -8.86 25.12
C ASP A 429 -21.35 -9.60 24.09
N ASP A 430 -21.92 -10.73 24.48
CA ASP A 430 -22.76 -11.58 23.61
C ASP A 430 -24.06 -10.89 23.18
N ASP A 431 -24.52 -9.89 23.93
CA ASP A 431 -25.68 -9.04 23.59
C ASP A 431 -25.30 -7.89 22.64
N GLY A 432 -24.01 -7.75 22.31
CA GLY A 432 -23.48 -6.72 21.44
C GLY A 432 -23.29 -5.36 22.11
N ASN A 433 -23.38 -5.24 23.43
CA ASN A 433 -23.07 -4.01 24.15
C ASN A 433 -21.55 -3.79 24.20
N ILE A 434 -21.12 -2.52 24.26
CA ILE A 434 -19.70 -2.20 24.42
C ILE A 434 -19.27 -2.61 25.82
N LYS A 435 -18.22 -3.44 25.89
CA LYS A 435 -17.65 -3.91 27.14
C LYS A 435 -16.61 -2.92 27.65
N CYS A 436 -16.79 -2.39 28.85
CA CYS A 436 -15.70 -1.69 29.55
C CYS A 436 -14.70 -2.72 30.06
N ILE A 437 -13.45 -2.62 29.60
CA ILE A 437 -12.38 -3.57 29.94
C ILE A 437 -11.32 -2.99 30.88
N ASP A 438 -11.49 -1.74 31.35
CA ASP A 438 -10.46 -1.01 32.09
C ASP A 438 -9.99 -1.74 33.35
N GLU A 439 -10.93 -2.17 34.19
CA GLU A 439 -10.62 -2.91 35.42
C GLU A 439 -9.89 -4.23 35.12
N TYR A 440 -10.34 -4.94 34.07
CA TYR A 440 -9.71 -6.18 33.65
C TYR A 440 -8.29 -5.97 33.12
N VAL A 441 -8.09 -4.90 32.32
CA VAL A 441 -6.77 -4.52 31.81
C VAL A 441 -5.84 -4.14 32.95
N PHE A 442 -6.30 -3.32 33.90
CA PHE A 442 -5.53 -2.95 35.09
C PHE A 442 -5.07 -4.17 35.87
N GLN A 443 -6.01 -5.02 36.30
CA GLN A 443 -5.71 -6.24 37.05
C GLN A 443 -4.78 -7.18 36.27
N THR A 444 -4.98 -7.32 34.96
CA THR A 444 -4.16 -8.22 34.13
C THR A 444 -2.74 -7.70 33.98
N VAL A 445 -2.55 -6.42 33.64
CA VAL A 445 -1.22 -5.83 33.44
C VAL A 445 -0.46 -5.80 34.76
N THR A 446 -1.09 -5.35 35.85
CA THR A 446 -0.50 -5.36 37.20
C THR A 446 -0.07 -6.77 37.59
N ARG A 447 -0.95 -7.77 37.46
CA ARG A 447 -0.60 -9.17 37.77
C ARG A 447 0.57 -9.67 36.93
N LEU A 448 0.59 -9.40 35.63
CA LEU A 448 1.65 -9.86 34.74
C LEU A 448 3.01 -9.20 35.06
N LEU A 449 3.02 -7.92 35.43
CA LEU A 449 4.26 -7.18 35.63
C LEU A 449 4.78 -7.20 37.07
N GLU A 450 3.92 -7.44 38.07
CA GLU A 450 4.35 -7.60 39.47
C GLU A 450 4.76 -9.04 39.82
N ASP A 451 4.31 -10.03 39.06
CA ASP A 451 4.79 -11.41 39.18
C ASP A 451 6.27 -11.50 38.74
N SER A 452 7.13 -12.02 39.62
CA SER A 452 8.55 -12.24 39.31
C SER A 452 8.76 -13.28 38.22
N GLU A 453 7.82 -14.22 38.08
CA GLU A 453 7.78 -15.22 37.01
C GLU A 453 6.95 -14.75 35.80
N GLY A 454 6.39 -13.53 35.86
CA GLY A 454 5.60 -12.91 34.80
C GLY A 454 6.44 -12.50 33.58
N PRO A 455 5.78 -12.07 32.47
CA PRO A 455 6.47 -11.66 31.26
C PRO A 455 7.40 -10.48 31.49
N SER A 456 8.53 -10.47 30.80
CA SER A 456 9.49 -9.36 30.85
C SER A 456 8.88 -8.07 30.30
N VAL A 457 8.06 -8.18 29.25
CA VAL A 457 7.43 -7.05 28.56
C VAL A 457 5.96 -7.33 28.26
N VAL A 458 5.11 -6.31 28.43
CA VAL A 458 3.70 -6.34 28.01
C VAL A 458 3.49 -5.31 26.90
N LEU A 459 2.77 -5.70 25.85
CA LEU A 459 2.25 -4.79 24.82
C LEU A 459 0.78 -4.61 25.09
N LEU A 460 0.36 -3.39 25.37
CA LEU A 460 -1.05 -3.06 25.54
C LEU A 460 -1.53 -2.30 24.31
N HIS A 461 -2.39 -2.95 23.52
CA HIS A 461 -3.02 -2.31 22.38
C HIS A 461 -4.23 -1.50 22.84
N VAL A 462 -4.31 -0.26 22.38
CA VAL A 462 -5.40 0.67 22.65
C VAL A 462 -6.02 1.07 21.33
N VAL A 463 -7.26 0.65 21.13
CA VAL A 463 -7.99 0.95 19.90
C VAL A 463 -8.61 2.33 20.03
N MET A 464 -8.23 3.24 19.13
CA MET A 464 -8.71 4.61 19.09
C MET A 464 -9.62 4.82 17.87
N GLY A 465 -10.91 4.96 18.12
CA GLY A 465 -11.92 5.13 17.09
C GLY A 465 -12.16 3.86 16.28
N SER A 466 -12.63 2.79 16.92
CA SER A 466 -12.90 1.47 16.34
C SER A 466 -13.83 1.51 15.09
N LYS A 467 -14.14 0.35 14.47
CA LYS A 467 -15.10 0.30 13.33
C LYS A 467 -16.43 0.98 13.66
N THR A 468 -16.88 0.89 14.90
CA THR A 468 -18.08 1.55 15.42
C THR A 468 -17.81 2.85 16.19
N GLY A 469 -16.54 3.24 16.32
CA GLY A 469 -16.12 4.58 16.76
C GLY A 469 -15.85 4.75 18.25
N PHE A 470 -15.81 3.67 19.04
CA PHE A 470 -15.45 3.73 20.45
C PHE A 470 -13.95 3.50 20.68
N ASN A 471 -13.47 3.88 21.85
CA ASN A 471 -12.10 3.65 22.31
C ASN A 471 -12.07 2.55 23.35
N SER A 472 -11.02 1.73 23.37
CA SER A 472 -10.90 0.64 24.34
C SER A 472 -9.44 0.17 24.47
N PRO A 473 -8.88 0.03 25.68
CA PRO A 473 -9.39 0.59 26.96
C PRO A 473 -9.41 2.12 26.96
N THR A 474 -9.84 2.75 28.06
CA THR A 474 -9.77 4.21 28.22
C THR A 474 -8.32 4.70 28.33
N MET A 475 -8.06 5.96 27.96
CA MET A 475 -6.70 6.51 28.05
C MET A 475 -6.28 6.74 29.50
N GLU A 476 -7.23 6.97 30.40
CA GLU A 476 -7.00 7.18 31.83
C GLU A 476 -6.29 5.97 32.45
N ILE A 477 -6.75 4.74 32.18
CA ILE A 477 -6.13 3.54 32.72
C ILE A 477 -4.80 3.21 32.04
N VAL A 478 -4.69 3.51 30.74
CA VAL A 478 -3.46 3.32 29.96
C VAL A 478 -2.36 4.23 30.48
N ASP A 479 -2.67 5.52 30.69
CA ASP A 479 -1.73 6.51 31.18
C ASP A 479 -1.23 6.15 32.59
N LEU A 480 -2.13 5.69 33.46
CA LEU A 480 -1.78 5.19 34.79
C LEU A 480 -0.77 4.02 34.70
N LEU A 481 -1.10 2.98 33.95
CA LEU A 481 -0.24 1.79 33.80
C LEU A 481 1.11 2.12 33.15
N ALA A 482 1.12 2.99 32.13
CA ALA A 482 2.34 3.41 31.45
C ALA A 482 3.27 4.20 32.37
N ALA A 483 2.71 5.04 33.26
CA ALA A 483 3.47 5.73 34.28
C ALA A 483 4.01 4.78 35.36
N THR A 484 3.26 3.72 35.70
CA THR A 484 3.68 2.71 36.69
C THR A 484 4.79 1.79 36.16
N TYR A 485 4.72 1.36 34.89
CA TYR A 485 5.65 0.37 34.32
C TYR A 485 6.38 0.87 33.05
N PRO A 486 7.05 2.04 33.07
CA PRO A 486 7.57 2.71 31.87
C PRO A 486 8.67 1.93 31.11
N ASN A 487 9.27 0.93 31.74
CA ASN A 487 10.31 0.09 31.13
C ASN A 487 9.79 -1.26 30.63
N ARG A 488 8.67 -1.75 31.16
CA ARG A 488 8.14 -3.08 30.88
C ARG A 488 6.80 -3.07 30.15
N LEU A 489 6.10 -1.95 30.11
CA LEU A 489 4.88 -1.77 29.32
C LEU A 489 5.18 -0.92 28.08
N LEU A 490 4.87 -1.45 26.89
CA LEU A 490 4.75 -0.67 25.66
C LEU A 490 3.27 -0.50 25.34
N VAL A 491 2.87 0.73 25.07
CA VAL A 491 1.52 1.04 24.60
C VAL A 491 1.54 1.15 23.08
N VAL A 492 0.61 0.43 22.44
CA VAL A 492 0.39 0.48 21.00
C VAL A 492 -0.98 1.09 20.74
N VAL A 493 -1.01 2.31 20.23
CA VAL A 493 -2.24 2.96 19.82
C VAL A 493 -2.61 2.48 18.41
N ASP A 494 -3.66 1.65 18.30
CA ASP A 494 -4.29 1.35 17.02
C ASP A 494 -5.21 2.52 16.63
N ALA A 495 -4.65 3.45 15.87
CA ALA A 495 -5.37 4.54 15.22
C ALA A 495 -5.63 4.23 13.74
N CYS A 496 -5.65 2.96 13.32
CA CYS A 496 -5.72 2.61 11.90
C CYS A 496 -7.01 3.12 11.23
N GLN A 497 -8.11 3.28 11.96
CA GLN A 497 -9.34 3.87 11.40
C GLN A 497 -9.20 5.37 11.09
N MET A 498 -8.20 6.05 11.65
CA MET A 498 -7.94 7.49 11.50
C MET A 498 -9.14 8.38 11.89
N ARG A 499 -10.02 7.88 12.77
CA ARG A 499 -11.17 8.60 13.33
C ARG A 499 -10.80 9.32 14.62
N VAL A 500 -9.64 9.95 14.62
CA VAL A 500 -9.05 10.63 15.78
C VAL A 500 -8.73 12.08 15.43
N ASN A 501 -8.76 12.95 16.43
CA ASN A 501 -8.29 14.33 16.28
C ASN A 501 -6.78 14.29 15.93
N LEU A 502 -6.35 15.04 14.91
CA LEU A 502 -4.94 15.09 14.51
C LEU A 502 -4.01 15.52 15.66
N ARG A 503 -4.49 16.33 16.62
CA ARG A 503 -3.73 16.72 17.81
C ARG A 503 -3.33 15.53 18.68
N ALA A 504 -4.12 14.45 18.67
CA ALA A 504 -3.86 13.25 19.47
C ALA A 504 -2.54 12.58 19.08
N PHE A 505 -2.10 12.66 17.82
CA PHE A 505 -0.81 12.08 17.39
C PHE A 505 0.38 12.71 18.11
N ARG A 506 0.31 14.01 18.42
CA ARG A 506 1.35 14.69 19.22
C ARG A 506 1.32 14.20 20.66
N GLU A 507 0.14 14.02 21.24
CA GLU A 507 -0.03 13.51 22.61
C GLU A 507 0.51 12.07 22.73
N PHE A 508 0.18 11.19 21.79
CA PHE A 508 0.71 9.83 21.76
C PHE A 508 2.24 9.82 21.61
N SER A 509 2.77 10.67 20.73
CA SER A 509 4.22 10.80 20.53
C SER A 509 4.92 11.31 21.79
N ALA A 510 4.36 12.32 22.47
CA ALA A 510 4.92 12.86 23.72
C ALA A 510 4.92 11.82 24.86
N LYS A 511 3.95 10.91 24.88
CA LYS A 511 3.90 9.77 25.82
C LYS A 511 4.81 8.61 25.43
N GLY A 512 5.47 8.67 24.27
CA GLY A 512 6.31 7.59 23.77
C GLY A 512 5.52 6.35 23.36
N TYR A 513 4.28 6.52 22.90
CA TYR A 513 3.42 5.41 22.46
C TYR A 513 3.67 5.09 20.98
N ILE A 514 3.71 3.79 20.66
CA ILE A 514 3.78 3.31 19.28
C ILE A 514 2.40 3.56 18.66
N THR A 515 2.32 4.26 17.53
CA THR A 515 1.01 4.55 16.90
C THR A 515 0.90 3.95 15.51
N LEU A 516 -0.13 3.11 15.29
CA LEU A 516 -0.43 2.49 14.00
C LEU A 516 -1.45 3.33 13.24
N VAL A 517 -1.18 3.63 11.97
CA VAL A 517 -2.03 4.45 11.10
C VAL A 517 -2.24 3.80 9.75
N THR A 518 -3.31 4.14 9.03
CA THR A 518 -3.53 3.69 7.65
C THR A 518 -4.07 4.80 6.74
N GLY A 519 -3.70 4.76 5.45
CA GLY A 519 -4.27 5.64 4.42
C GLY A 519 -5.50 5.05 3.72
N SER A 520 -5.61 3.72 3.70
CA SER A 520 -6.59 3.00 2.87
C SER A 520 -8.03 2.91 3.41
N LYS A 521 -8.30 3.41 4.62
CA LYS A 521 -9.63 3.38 5.26
C LYS A 521 -10.35 4.72 5.12
N PHE A 522 -10.27 5.57 6.14
CA PHE A 522 -10.94 6.88 6.21
C PHE A 522 -10.52 7.80 5.07
N PHE A 523 -9.24 7.81 4.70
CA PHE A 523 -8.69 8.70 3.68
C PHE A 523 -8.85 8.20 2.24
N GLY A 524 -9.60 7.13 2.00
CA GLY A 524 -9.96 6.76 0.63
C GLY A 524 -8.79 6.30 -0.25
N GLY A 525 -7.61 6.05 0.33
CA GLY A 525 -6.49 5.47 -0.42
C GLY A 525 -6.81 4.07 -0.94
N ALA A 526 -6.10 3.66 -1.98
CA ALA A 526 -6.21 2.31 -2.54
C ALA A 526 -5.99 1.22 -1.45
N PRO A 527 -6.60 0.04 -1.62
CA PRO A 527 -6.66 -0.96 -0.56
C PRO A 527 -5.30 -1.32 0.07
N PHE A 528 -5.22 -1.15 1.39
CA PHE A 528 -4.11 -1.53 2.27
C PHE A 528 -2.81 -0.73 2.09
N CYS A 529 -2.67 0.32 2.89
CA CYS A 529 -1.39 0.98 3.18
C CYS A 529 -1.37 1.40 4.64
N GLY A 530 -0.30 1.08 5.35
CA GLY A 530 -0.12 1.38 6.77
C GLY A 530 1.20 2.07 7.06
N ALA A 531 1.31 2.63 8.26
CA ALA A 531 2.55 3.14 8.82
C ALA A 531 2.53 3.05 10.35
N VAL A 532 3.72 3.12 10.93
CA VAL A 532 3.96 3.18 12.37
C VAL A 532 4.71 4.46 12.69
N LEU A 533 4.15 5.29 13.57
CA LEU A 533 4.90 6.34 14.25
C LEU A 533 5.63 5.67 15.42
N MET A 534 6.92 5.40 15.21
CA MET A 534 7.77 4.69 16.16
C MET A 534 8.52 5.72 17.03
N PRO A 535 8.33 5.70 18.36
CA PRO A 535 9.08 6.56 19.28
C PRO A 535 10.57 6.27 19.24
N ILE A 536 11.39 7.31 19.38
CA ILE A 536 12.85 7.23 19.25
C ILE A 536 13.49 6.19 20.18
N ARG A 537 12.96 6.00 21.38
CA ARG A 537 13.42 4.95 22.30
C ARG A 537 13.33 3.57 21.64
N CYS A 538 12.17 3.24 21.05
CA CYS A 538 11.99 1.95 20.38
C CYS A 538 12.91 1.82 19.17
N VAL A 539 13.13 2.91 18.42
CA VAL A 539 14.07 2.91 17.29
C VAL A 539 15.49 2.62 17.73
N TYR A 540 15.98 3.25 18.80
CA TYR A 540 17.31 2.97 19.36
C TYR A 540 17.46 1.53 19.84
N GLU A 541 16.43 1.00 20.51
CA GLU A 541 16.43 -0.38 21.00
C GLU A 541 16.46 -1.36 19.81
N MET A 542 15.66 -1.10 18.76
CA MET A 542 15.64 -1.93 17.54
C MET A 542 16.96 -1.88 16.77
N GLU A 543 17.59 -0.71 16.64
CA GLU A 543 18.89 -0.55 15.98
C GLU A 543 20.02 -1.23 16.76
N THR A 544 20.01 -1.10 18.09
CA THR A 544 21.00 -1.72 18.98
C THR A 544 20.92 -3.24 18.88
N THR A 545 19.73 -3.80 19.08
CA THR A 545 19.54 -5.25 19.03
C THR A 545 19.77 -5.87 17.65
N ALA A 546 19.68 -5.09 16.56
CA ALA A 546 19.92 -5.57 15.20
C ALA A 546 21.38 -6.00 14.93
N VAL A 547 22.32 -5.65 15.80
CA VAL A 547 23.75 -6.02 15.68
C VAL A 547 24.29 -6.82 16.86
N GLU A 548 23.47 -7.09 17.87
CA GLU A 548 23.84 -7.84 19.06
C GLU A 548 23.58 -9.35 18.92
N GLU A 549 23.95 -10.12 19.94
CA GLU A 549 23.78 -11.59 19.98
C GLU A 549 22.32 -12.03 19.73
N HIS A 550 21.36 -11.19 20.11
CA HIS A 550 19.92 -11.45 19.98
C HIS A 550 19.29 -10.91 18.68
N ALA A 551 20.09 -10.50 17.70
CA ALA A 551 19.60 -9.93 16.44
C ALA A 551 18.63 -10.85 15.67
N GLU A 552 18.88 -12.16 15.64
CA GLU A 552 17.99 -13.13 14.96
C GLU A 552 16.65 -13.32 15.68
N LEU A 553 16.56 -13.02 16.97
CA LEU A 553 15.32 -13.09 17.74
C LEU A 553 14.49 -11.80 17.60
N CYS A 554 15.16 -10.64 17.60
CA CYS A 554 14.49 -9.34 17.48
C CYS A 554 14.08 -9.03 16.03
N HIS A 555 14.86 -9.51 15.07
CA HIS A 555 14.66 -9.32 13.63
C HIS A 555 14.68 -10.69 12.92
N PRO A 556 13.66 -11.53 13.15
CA PRO A 556 13.60 -12.88 12.59
C PRO A 556 13.47 -12.84 11.06
N LEU A 557 14.00 -13.88 10.41
CA LEU A 557 14.10 -13.97 8.94
C LEU A 557 12.75 -13.78 8.23
N GLY A 558 11.65 -14.25 8.82
CA GLY A 558 10.31 -14.14 8.25
C GLY A 558 9.79 -12.70 8.12
N LEU A 559 10.43 -11.70 8.74
CA LEU A 559 10.09 -10.30 8.50
C LEU A 559 10.37 -9.87 7.05
N GLU A 560 11.33 -10.49 6.36
CA GLU A 560 11.61 -10.21 4.95
C GLU A 560 10.47 -10.62 4.00
N ASP A 561 9.53 -11.45 4.49
CA ASP A 561 8.33 -11.81 3.73
C ASP A 561 7.30 -10.66 3.70
N TYR A 562 7.43 -9.72 4.64
CA TYR A 562 6.49 -8.61 4.84
C TYR A 562 7.11 -7.25 4.55
N PHE A 563 8.41 -7.09 4.79
CA PHE A 563 9.10 -5.81 4.69
C PHE A 563 10.41 -5.93 3.90
N SER A 564 10.67 -4.89 3.10
CA SER A 564 11.98 -4.58 2.54
C SER A 564 12.67 -3.52 3.40
N LYS A 565 13.94 -3.22 3.07
CA LYS A 565 14.65 -2.10 3.70
C LYS A 565 14.00 -0.73 3.44
N TYR A 566 13.22 -0.58 2.38
CA TYR A 566 12.68 0.73 1.95
C TYR A 566 11.50 1.21 2.79
N GLU A 567 10.85 0.30 3.54
CA GLU A 567 9.82 0.64 4.52
C GLU A 567 10.38 1.42 5.72
N PHE A 568 11.68 1.27 5.99
CA PHE A 568 12.37 1.88 7.13
C PHE A 568 13.14 3.13 6.71
N PRO A 569 13.21 4.17 7.55
CA PRO A 569 14.00 5.37 7.25
C PRO A 569 15.50 5.06 7.18
N ALA A 570 16.24 5.85 6.39
CA ALA A 570 17.67 5.64 6.16
C ALA A 570 18.54 5.71 7.43
N CYS A 571 18.06 6.36 8.50
CA CYS A 571 18.74 6.39 9.80
C CYS A 571 18.78 5.02 10.49
N MET A 572 17.82 4.12 10.20
CA MET A 572 17.76 2.77 10.76
C MET A 572 18.65 1.81 9.97
N LYS A 573 19.96 2.06 10.00
CA LYS A 573 20.94 1.37 9.14
C LYS A 573 21.05 -0.11 9.47
N HIS A 574 21.01 -0.46 10.75
CA HIS A 574 21.20 -1.83 11.19
C HIS A 574 19.98 -2.69 10.89
N VAL A 575 18.78 -2.21 11.17
CA VAL A 575 17.53 -2.89 10.79
C VAL A 575 17.44 -3.03 9.28
N ARG A 576 17.77 -1.97 8.51
CA ARG A 576 17.80 -2.06 7.04
C ARG A 576 18.80 -3.09 6.52
N ALA A 577 19.93 -3.31 7.18
CA ALA A 577 20.92 -4.33 6.80
C ALA A 577 20.48 -5.77 7.16
N ARG A 578 19.47 -5.92 8.02
CA ARG A 578 18.82 -7.20 8.33
C ARG A 578 17.76 -7.56 7.29
N LEU A 579 17.21 -6.58 6.59
CA LEU A 579 16.15 -6.75 5.59
C LEU A 579 16.72 -6.72 4.16
N GLY A 580 16.43 -7.76 3.39
CA GLY A 580 16.83 -7.89 1.99
C GLY A 580 18.03 -8.81 1.76
N ARG A 581 18.34 -9.67 2.73
CA ARG A 581 19.34 -10.74 2.60
C ARG A 581 18.83 -11.89 1.74
N SER A 582 17.54 -12.22 1.84
CA SER A 582 16.92 -13.25 0.99
C SER A 582 16.09 -12.70 -0.17
N ASN A 583 15.68 -11.42 -0.13
CA ASN A 583 14.83 -10.83 -1.16
C ASN A 583 15.09 -9.32 -1.38
N GLN A 584 15.47 -8.91 -2.59
CA GLN A 584 15.70 -7.49 -2.95
C GLN A 584 14.43 -6.74 -3.38
N PHE A 585 13.26 -7.24 -2.99
CA PHE A 585 11.95 -6.70 -3.31
C PHE A 585 11.82 -5.19 -3.00
N MET A 586 11.24 -4.45 -3.96
CA MET A 586 10.80 -3.07 -3.81
C MET A 586 9.27 -3.06 -3.77
N ASN A 587 8.68 -2.60 -2.67
CA ASN A 587 7.23 -2.53 -2.55
C ASN A 587 6.65 -1.30 -3.30
N VAL A 588 6.70 -1.33 -4.63
CA VAL A 588 6.18 -0.26 -5.49
C VAL A 588 4.69 -0.06 -5.24
N GLY A 589 3.94 -1.13 -5.02
CA GLY A 589 2.52 -1.04 -4.69
C GLY A 589 2.27 -0.24 -3.41
N LEU A 590 3.05 -0.45 -2.35
CA LEU A 590 2.92 0.33 -1.11
C LEU A 590 3.20 1.82 -1.33
N LEU A 591 4.23 2.16 -2.12
CA LEU A 591 4.53 3.54 -2.49
C LEU A 591 3.31 4.19 -3.19
N LEU A 592 2.77 3.52 -4.22
CA LEU A 592 1.62 4.03 -4.96
C LEU A 592 0.35 4.12 -4.11
N ARG A 593 0.09 3.12 -3.25
CA ARG A 593 -1.07 3.15 -2.35
C ARG A 593 -1.00 4.30 -1.35
N TRP A 594 0.19 4.63 -0.84
CA TRP A 594 0.36 5.84 -0.03
C TRP A 594 0.18 7.12 -0.83
N GLU A 595 0.69 7.19 -2.06
CA GLU A 595 0.45 8.34 -2.95
C GLU A 595 -1.05 8.59 -3.16
N SER A 596 -1.82 7.52 -3.37
CA SER A 596 -3.28 7.63 -3.52
C SER A 596 -3.98 8.12 -2.25
N ALA A 597 -3.49 7.74 -1.06
CA ALA A 597 -4.05 8.21 0.21
C ALA A 597 -3.69 9.68 0.47
N LEU A 598 -2.46 10.08 0.15
CA LEU A 598 -1.97 11.45 0.32
C LEU A 598 -2.75 12.45 -0.54
N ALA A 599 -3.30 12.01 -1.69
CA ALA A 599 -4.23 12.81 -2.49
C ALA A 599 -5.41 13.37 -1.68
N HIS A 600 -5.86 12.63 -0.66
CA HIS A 600 -6.97 13.01 0.22
C HIS A 600 -6.49 13.56 1.56
N MET A 601 -5.41 13.01 2.11
CA MET A 601 -4.89 13.42 3.42
C MET A 601 -4.38 14.85 3.43
N GLU A 602 -3.66 15.28 2.39
CA GLU A 602 -3.09 16.62 2.28
C GLU A 602 -4.17 17.73 2.28
N PRO A 603 -5.19 17.69 1.39
CA PRO A 603 -6.25 18.68 1.43
C PRO A 603 -7.09 18.57 2.71
N TYR A 604 -7.29 17.36 3.25
CA TYR A 604 -8.00 17.20 4.52
C TYR A 604 -7.26 17.86 5.70
N ALA A 605 -5.94 17.71 5.78
CA ALA A 605 -5.12 18.31 6.83
C ALA A 605 -5.14 19.84 6.79
N ALA A 606 -5.43 20.44 5.63
CA ALA A 606 -5.61 21.88 5.48
C ALA A 606 -6.98 22.40 5.96
N ILE A 607 -7.96 21.52 6.22
CA ILE A 607 -9.28 21.92 6.71
C ILE A 607 -9.17 22.27 8.21
N PRO A 608 -9.63 23.47 8.63
CA PRO A 608 -9.64 23.83 10.04
C PRO A 608 -10.42 22.82 10.89
N HIS A 609 -9.86 22.39 12.02
CA HIS A 609 -10.46 21.39 12.91
C HIS A 609 -11.91 21.72 13.30
N ALA A 610 -12.19 22.98 13.63
CA ALA A 610 -13.53 23.43 14.00
C ALA A 610 -14.56 23.23 12.86
N SER A 611 -14.12 23.33 11.60
CA SER A 611 -14.96 23.07 10.43
C SER A 611 -15.26 21.58 10.26
N VAL A 612 -14.25 20.72 10.43
CA VAL A 612 -14.44 19.26 10.44
C VAL A 612 -15.46 18.85 11.50
N ASP A 613 -15.28 19.34 12.74
CA ASP A 613 -16.21 19.07 13.85
C ASP A 613 -17.64 19.54 13.55
N ALA A 614 -17.78 20.74 12.97
CA ALA A 614 -19.08 21.29 12.62
C ALA A 614 -19.79 20.46 11.53
N ILE A 615 -19.06 20.03 10.50
CA ILE A 615 -19.57 19.17 9.43
C ILE A 615 -19.99 17.81 10.01
N CYS A 616 -19.11 17.16 10.77
CA CYS A 616 -19.39 15.87 11.41
C CYS A 616 -20.63 15.95 12.31
N ARG A 617 -20.71 16.96 13.20
CA ARG A 617 -21.89 17.17 14.07
C ARG A 617 -23.16 17.37 13.27
N THR A 618 -23.11 18.19 12.21
CA THR A 618 -24.28 18.45 11.36
C THR A 618 -24.73 17.17 10.66
N TYR A 619 -23.81 16.43 10.05
CA TYR A 619 -24.09 15.18 9.35
C TYR A 619 -24.69 14.13 10.29
N VAL A 620 -24.08 13.90 11.45
CA VAL A 620 -24.57 12.93 12.45
C VAL A 620 -25.95 13.32 12.96
N THR A 621 -26.16 14.60 13.29
CA THR A 621 -27.45 15.08 13.81
C THR A 621 -28.55 14.88 12.78
N ARG A 622 -28.33 15.29 11.52
CA ARG A 622 -29.31 15.11 10.44
C ARG A 622 -29.57 13.63 10.14
N THR A 623 -28.52 12.81 10.12
CA THR A 623 -28.66 11.36 9.90
C THR A 623 -29.48 10.71 11.00
N LYS A 624 -29.24 11.04 12.27
CA LYS A 624 -30.04 10.56 13.40
C LYS A 624 -31.51 10.97 13.29
N GLN A 625 -31.77 12.24 12.95
CA GLN A 625 -33.13 12.74 12.75
C GLN A 625 -33.86 11.99 11.63
N GLN A 626 -33.19 11.75 10.49
CA GLN A 626 -33.75 10.98 9.37
C GLN A 626 -34.01 9.51 9.73
N LEU A 627 -33.10 8.87 10.47
CA LEU A 627 -33.29 7.49 10.92
C LEU A 627 -34.44 7.37 11.93
N GLN A 628 -34.64 8.38 12.78
CA GLN A 628 -35.75 8.43 13.74
C GLN A 628 -37.09 8.67 13.04
N SER A 629 -37.14 9.57 12.05
CA SER A 629 -38.37 9.82 11.28
C SER A 629 -38.75 8.64 10.40
N ALA A 630 -37.77 7.92 9.83
CA ALA A 630 -37.98 6.72 9.01
C ALA A 630 -38.48 5.51 9.83
N LYS A 631 -38.34 5.51 11.16
CA LYS A 631 -38.95 4.50 12.05
C LYS A 631 -40.43 4.78 12.38
N CYS A 632 -40.99 5.89 11.89
CA CYS A 632 -42.39 6.28 12.09
C CYS A 632 -43.26 6.28 10.82
N PRO A 633 -43.30 5.19 10.01
CA PRO A 633 -44.45 4.90 9.16
C PRO A 633 -45.15 3.64 9.68
N LEU A 634 -46.48 3.70 9.85
CA LEU A 634 -47.39 2.67 10.40
C LEU A 634 -47.76 2.80 11.89
N ARG A 635 -48.38 3.92 12.26
CA ARG A 635 -49.32 3.90 13.41
C ARG A 635 -50.47 4.90 13.32
N ASN A 636 -50.91 5.30 12.12
CA ASN A 636 -52.08 6.16 11.94
C ASN A 636 -52.72 5.95 10.55
N GLN A 637 -53.28 4.77 10.29
CA GLN A 637 -54.34 4.59 9.30
C GLN A 637 -55.23 3.42 9.75
N HIS A 638 -55.97 3.62 10.84
CA HIS A 638 -57.27 3.00 11.10
C HIS A 638 -57.92 3.80 12.24
N SER A 639 -58.73 4.77 11.86
CA SER A 639 -59.75 5.44 12.68
C SER A 639 -60.95 5.64 11.78
#